data_AF-A0A495XK27-F1
#
_entry.id   AF-A0A495XK27-F1
#
_cell.length_a   1.000
_cell.length_b   1.000
_cell.length_c   1.000
_cell.angle_alpha   90.00
_cell.angle_beta   90.00
_cell.angle_gamma   90.00
#
_symmetry.space_group_name_H-M   'P 1'
#
loop_
_entity.id
_entity.type
_entity.pdbx_description
1 polymer ?
#
loop_
_entity_poly.entity_id
_entity_poly.type
_entity_poly.pdbx_seq_one_letter_code
_entity_poly.pdbx_strand_id
1 'polypeptide(L)'
;MVESRPDRASGKRLLPVGGALLAGLLSASIGAGYSMTKNELSNAQAVVQRGDTPVVVNTETARVEAEARALATGDQQLELVTLADGRVASVNKTTGQVVLLGTDFRDQGEVRPSEAAGGKRTEAPLVVAAASAAFVLYPDSDVVVQLGDDTSTRAPVRVPGATEVAVGDGKDGLWLLTDDAGKAEVVQVVGDRVQRTVATPTPVRHLTLADGRPIGITEAGQALDLAAAQPKAVNREPVPSGPNVLVPSAKGAGRYLVVLDRTGRLVVVDPRTGKRREFDDLPRGSGHVLGAPVVLDDVVYVPDHRTHELLAFDVGTGERAASIKVPGKSETFALDVQQRRVVANDAKDRATLAITPEGERTLIDKGEGSGVETDTAGLGPPKSPVPRPTTTTTTAPPSAPPPPRTTSPNPSPTPPSDDPVTRVVVPVIPPGTPREDACATLEDSGLRCQAVDIGAGGTPGTVRDTRPPGGARVAENTIVDLHVWGGLTVPDVRNRRIDDACATVNTVLSQDGADICDRQPMPDPGAGFGAIGLVAQQDPGAGSTAAKGSRVTLRHWEFVLMPDLVNPPGQVGTGFCNAVIAQTGGLIACRVQQGSPGPAPGTVQSTSPAAGTGVHIGQEIVVTVFGEPIPKKPVPRVVMMTRENACAAVTSSGFVCDARPDGVHRDAVVATQEPAPETMLDPGQTVIVHYSPYQAVKLWLWKKGDVHVVRLDGDVPANDYVMDSTPLGYAYPLGGDTSPPDGGYAGSFRDFMCDSGVRNCGGFLPNHYYSRDQNPKTGWKVQRTVGLLINRVGSQCPYPGQHQISRYMSNDNNTLRYTVDRSDTRDWVYQEYLGCVWDYP
;
A
#
# COMPACT_ATOMS: atom_id res chain seq x y z
N MET A 1 -64.17 11.34 9.41
CA MET A 1 -64.99 12.55 9.17
C MET A 1 -64.16 13.49 8.32
N VAL A 2 -64.65 13.77 7.10
CA VAL A 2 -64.46 14.99 6.25
C VAL A 2 -62.99 15.43 6.04
N GLU A 3 -62.29 15.08 4.96
CA GLU A 3 -62.46 15.38 3.53
C GLU A 3 -62.32 16.89 3.17
N SER A 4 -61.22 17.26 2.51
CA SER A 4 -61.23 18.17 1.35
C SER A 4 -59.85 18.29 0.68
N ARG A 5 -59.77 17.87 -0.59
CA ARG A 5 -58.73 18.23 -1.58
C ARG A 5 -58.87 19.71 -2.01
N PRO A 6 -57.95 20.20 -2.86
CA PRO A 6 -58.37 20.38 -4.26
C PRO A 6 -57.37 19.88 -5.32
N ASP A 7 -57.94 19.33 -6.39
CA ASP A 7 -57.36 19.02 -7.70
C ASP A 7 -57.44 20.24 -8.66
N ARG A 8 -56.46 20.38 -9.57
CA ARG A 8 -56.56 20.69 -11.03
C ARG A 8 -55.20 21.23 -11.52
N ALA A 9 -54.42 20.56 -12.37
CA ALA A 9 -54.63 20.06 -13.74
C ALA A 9 -54.56 21.14 -14.84
N SER A 10 -53.54 21.05 -15.71
CA SER A 10 -53.43 21.38 -17.15
C SER A 10 -51.98 21.81 -17.45
N GLY A 11 -51.31 21.47 -18.55
CA GLY A 11 -51.61 20.70 -19.75
C GLY A 11 -50.40 20.81 -20.69
N LYS A 12 -50.01 19.70 -21.32
CA LYS A 12 -48.90 19.57 -22.27
C LYS A 12 -49.08 20.47 -23.51
N ARG A 13 -47.97 20.98 -24.06
CA ARG A 13 -47.80 21.20 -25.51
C ARG A 13 -46.39 20.76 -25.95
N LEU A 14 -46.36 19.66 -26.70
CA LEU A 14 -45.34 19.33 -27.68
C LEU A 14 -45.44 20.29 -28.87
N LEU A 15 -44.31 20.63 -29.49
CA LEU A 15 -44.18 20.69 -30.94
C LEU A 15 -42.71 20.45 -31.35
N PRO A 16 -42.47 19.76 -32.48
CA PRO A 16 -41.18 19.30 -32.94
C PRO A 16 -40.60 20.21 -34.03
N VAL A 17 -39.28 20.25 -34.17
CA VAL A 17 -38.62 20.60 -35.44
C VAL A 17 -37.44 19.66 -35.61
N GLY A 18 -37.53 18.84 -36.66
CA GLY A 18 -36.48 17.93 -37.08
C GLY A 18 -35.75 18.42 -38.34
N GLY A 19 -34.63 17.75 -38.61
CA GLY A 19 -33.89 17.72 -39.88
C GLY A 19 -32.82 18.81 -40.03
N ALA A 20 -31.57 18.57 -40.45
CA ALA A 20 -30.98 17.37 -41.05
C ALA A 20 -29.44 17.51 -41.20
N LEU A 21 -28.76 16.35 -41.15
CA LEU A 21 -27.62 15.87 -41.96
C LEU A 21 -26.30 16.68 -42.09
N LEU A 22 -25.19 16.03 -41.66
CA LEU A 22 -24.01 15.63 -42.48
C LEU A 22 -23.04 14.83 -41.58
N ALA A 23 -22.98 13.49 -41.70
CA ALA A 23 -21.93 12.71 -42.38
C ALA A 23 -20.50 13.02 -41.87
N GLY A 24 -19.67 12.09 -41.40
CA GLY A 24 -19.71 10.64 -41.23
C GLY A 24 -18.30 10.16 -40.86
N LEU A 25 -18.18 9.03 -40.15
CA LEU A 25 -17.09 8.06 -40.26
C LEU A 25 -17.40 6.86 -39.35
N LEU A 26 -17.61 5.72 -40.00
CA LEU A 26 -17.70 4.40 -39.40
C LEU A 26 -16.28 3.95 -38.97
N SER A 27 -16.09 3.71 -37.69
CA SER A 27 -15.12 2.75 -37.18
C SER A 27 -15.80 1.93 -36.08
N ALA A 28 -15.94 0.63 -36.36
CA ALA A 28 -16.47 -0.34 -35.42
C ALA A 28 -15.48 -0.50 -34.25
N SER A 29 -15.89 -0.15 -33.04
CA SER A 29 -15.21 -0.53 -31.80
C SER A 29 -15.98 -1.67 -31.14
N ILE A 30 -15.58 -2.90 -31.50
CA ILE A 30 -15.67 -4.04 -30.58
C ILE A 30 -14.64 -3.74 -29.49
N GLY A 31 -15.13 -3.47 -28.28
CA GLY A 31 -14.32 -3.11 -27.13
C GLY A 31 -15.02 -3.37 -25.80
N ALA A 32 -15.78 -4.47 -25.72
CA ALA A 32 -16.09 -5.08 -24.43
C ALA A 32 -14.79 -5.76 -23.94
N GLY A 33 -13.94 -4.99 -23.27
CA GLY A 33 -12.66 -5.45 -22.71
C GLY A 33 -12.68 -5.32 -21.19
N TYR A 34 -12.97 -6.43 -20.52
CA TYR A 34 -12.49 -6.82 -19.19
C TYR A 34 -12.03 -5.68 -18.27
N SER A 35 -12.93 -5.16 -17.43
CA SER A 35 -12.54 -4.61 -16.13
C SER A 35 -12.33 -5.77 -15.15
N MET A 36 -11.28 -6.57 -15.35
CA MET A 36 -10.77 -7.36 -14.23
C MET A 36 -10.16 -6.38 -13.23
N THR A 37 -10.68 -6.45 -12.02
CA THR A 37 -10.31 -5.63 -10.87
C THR A 37 -8.79 -5.57 -10.70
N LYS A 38 -8.25 -4.35 -10.62
CA LYS A 38 -6.83 -3.99 -10.34
C LYS A 38 -6.15 -4.79 -9.21
N ASN A 39 -6.91 -5.45 -8.33
CA ASN A 39 -6.43 -6.06 -7.10
C ASN A 39 -5.85 -7.48 -7.27
N GLU A 40 -6.21 -8.24 -8.32
CA GLU A 40 -5.58 -9.54 -8.60
C GLU A 40 -4.24 -9.35 -9.36
N LEU A 41 -4.15 -8.31 -10.18
CA LEU A 41 -2.96 -8.02 -10.99
C LEU A 41 -1.83 -7.32 -10.20
N SER A 42 -2.12 -6.64 -9.07
CA SER A 42 -1.07 -6.00 -8.25
C SER A 42 -0.08 -6.99 -7.65
N ASN A 43 -0.51 -8.23 -7.39
CA ASN A 43 0.33 -9.27 -6.79
C ASN A 43 1.33 -9.89 -7.78
N ALA A 44 1.32 -9.45 -9.04
CA ALA A 44 2.20 -9.92 -10.10
C ALA A 44 3.19 -8.85 -10.59
N GLN A 45 3.23 -7.68 -9.97
CA GLN A 45 4.08 -6.58 -10.41
C GLN A 45 5.49 -6.68 -9.81
N ALA A 46 6.49 -6.39 -10.63
CA ALA A 46 7.87 -6.18 -10.20
C ALA A 46 8.41 -4.90 -10.83
N VAL A 47 9.29 -4.23 -10.11
CA VAL A 47 9.96 -3.01 -10.59
C VAL A 47 11.40 -3.35 -10.91
N VAL A 48 11.77 -3.11 -12.17
CA VAL A 48 13.06 -3.49 -12.75
C VAL A 48 13.68 -2.34 -13.53
N GLN A 49 14.98 -2.39 -13.75
CA GLN A 49 15.68 -1.43 -14.60
C GLN A 49 15.64 -1.88 -16.07
N ARG A 50 15.24 -0.98 -16.97
CA ARG A 50 15.33 -1.11 -18.43
C ARG A 50 16.24 0.01 -18.96
N GLY A 51 17.50 -0.33 -19.19
CA GLY A 51 18.56 0.60 -19.51
C GLY A 51 18.63 1.72 -18.48
N ASP A 52 18.34 2.94 -18.90
CA ASP A 52 18.39 4.14 -18.06
C ASP A 52 17.15 4.38 -17.19
N THR A 53 16.12 3.53 -17.34
CA THR A 53 14.76 3.81 -16.87
C THR A 53 14.20 2.70 -15.99
N PRO A 54 13.66 3.01 -14.80
CA PRO A 54 12.84 2.06 -14.05
C PRO A 54 11.52 1.78 -14.76
N VAL A 55 11.08 0.52 -14.78
CA VAL A 55 9.81 0.09 -15.35
C VAL A 55 9.09 -0.87 -14.40
N VAL A 56 7.76 -0.80 -14.37
CA VAL A 56 6.90 -1.78 -13.72
C VAL A 56 6.55 -2.85 -14.76
N VAL A 57 6.94 -4.08 -14.50
CA VAL A 57 6.58 -5.25 -15.29
C VAL A 57 5.55 -6.09 -14.56
N ASN A 58 4.61 -6.65 -15.30
CA ASN A 58 3.69 -7.66 -14.80
C ASN A 58 4.17 -9.04 -15.24
N THR A 59 4.46 -9.85 -14.22
CA THR A 59 5.04 -11.18 -14.37
C THR A 59 4.05 -12.25 -14.83
N GLU A 60 2.74 -11.98 -14.79
CA GLU A 60 1.69 -12.85 -15.33
C GLU A 60 1.39 -12.54 -16.79
N THR A 61 1.30 -11.26 -17.13
CA THR A 61 1.02 -10.83 -18.52
C THR A 61 2.27 -10.76 -19.39
N ALA A 62 3.45 -10.85 -18.77
CA ALA A 62 4.76 -10.69 -19.39
C ALA A 62 4.92 -9.36 -20.16
N ARG A 63 4.41 -8.27 -19.58
CA ARG A 63 4.40 -6.94 -20.20
C ARG A 63 4.86 -5.84 -19.23
N VAL A 64 5.39 -4.75 -19.79
CA VAL A 64 5.54 -3.48 -19.09
C VAL A 64 4.17 -2.82 -18.92
N GLU A 65 3.86 -2.41 -17.69
CA GLU A 65 2.61 -1.73 -17.35
C GLU A 65 2.80 -0.23 -17.10
N ALA A 66 3.99 0.16 -16.61
CA ALA A 66 4.33 1.55 -16.39
C ALA A 66 5.83 1.78 -16.54
N GLU A 67 6.20 3.02 -16.83
CA GLU A 67 7.58 3.47 -16.95
C GLU A 67 7.75 4.82 -16.25
N ALA A 68 8.90 4.98 -15.60
CA ALA A 68 9.35 6.25 -15.07
C ALA A 68 10.09 7.06 -16.16
N ARG A 69 10.43 8.32 -15.91
CA ARG A 69 11.49 9.01 -16.67
C ARG A 69 12.84 8.34 -16.42
N ALA A 70 13.78 8.52 -17.35
CA ALA A 70 15.16 8.06 -17.17
C ALA A 70 15.78 8.66 -15.89
N LEU A 71 16.34 7.80 -15.04
CA LEU A 71 17.01 8.17 -13.77
C LEU A 71 18.52 7.86 -13.79
N ALA A 72 18.97 7.22 -14.85
CA ALA A 72 20.37 6.95 -15.17
C ALA A 72 20.68 7.44 -16.59
N THR A 73 21.95 7.43 -16.95
CA THR A 73 22.42 7.64 -18.32
C THR A 73 23.61 6.73 -18.62
N GLY A 74 23.58 6.02 -19.74
CA GLY A 74 24.72 5.22 -20.20
C GLY A 74 25.00 4.04 -19.28
N ASP A 75 26.20 4.00 -18.68
CA ASP A 75 26.63 2.91 -17.80
C ASP A 75 26.25 3.11 -16.32
N GLN A 76 25.42 4.13 -16.01
CA GLN A 76 25.00 4.38 -14.63
C GLN A 76 24.07 3.27 -14.12
N GLN A 77 24.40 2.74 -12.94
CA GLN A 77 23.62 1.67 -12.31
C GLN A 77 22.55 2.24 -11.39
N LEU A 78 21.32 1.74 -11.51
CA LEU A 78 20.25 2.02 -10.57
C LEU A 78 20.09 0.84 -9.62
N GLU A 79 19.99 1.16 -8.33
CA GLU A 79 19.47 0.24 -7.34
C GLU A 79 18.03 0.60 -7.05
N LEU A 80 17.12 -0.35 -7.27
CA LEU A 80 15.69 -0.19 -7.00
C LEU A 80 15.35 -0.91 -5.70
N VAL A 81 14.62 -0.24 -4.81
CA VAL A 81 14.20 -0.77 -3.51
C VAL A 81 12.70 -0.54 -3.34
N THR A 82 11.92 -1.61 -3.35
CA THR A 82 10.49 -1.54 -3.07
C THR A 82 10.27 -1.35 -1.57
N LEU A 83 9.50 -0.32 -1.21
CA LEU A 83 9.17 0.04 0.16
C LEU A 83 7.90 -0.69 0.61
N ALA A 84 7.68 -0.77 1.93
CA ALA A 84 6.52 -1.47 2.50
C ALA A 84 5.16 -0.87 2.09
N ASP A 85 5.13 0.42 1.74
CA ASP A 85 3.95 1.12 1.26
C ASP A 85 3.71 0.99 -0.26
N GLY A 86 4.55 0.19 -0.95
CA GLY A 86 4.48 -0.04 -2.39
C GLY A 86 5.17 1.02 -3.25
N ARG A 87 5.72 2.10 -2.67
CA ARG A 87 6.60 3.02 -3.40
C ARG A 87 7.92 2.35 -3.74
N VAL A 88 8.67 2.93 -4.68
CA VAL A 88 10.01 2.46 -5.02
C VAL A 88 11.02 3.57 -4.85
N ALA A 89 12.07 3.31 -4.08
CA ALA A 89 13.24 4.17 -4.05
C ALA A 89 14.23 3.73 -5.14
N SER A 90 14.61 4.66 -6.00
CA SER A 90 15.67 4.48 -6.98
C SER A 90 16.92 5.20 -6.50
N VAL A 91 18.02 4.46 -6.36
CA VAL A 91 19.34 5.00 -6.02
C VAL A 91 20.24 4.90 -7.23
N ASN A 92 20.68 6.03 -7.77
CA ASN A 92 21.71 6.03 -8.80
C ASN A 92 23.07 5.87 -8.11
N LYS A 93 23.70 4.70 -8.26
CA LYS A 93 24.95 4.35 -7.58
C LYS A 93 26.14 5.18 -8.05
N THR A 94 26.06 5.76 -9.25
CA THR A 94 27.12 6.61 -9.79
C THR A 94 27.00 8.05 -9.31
N THR A 95 25.79 8.62 -9.30
CA THR A 95 25.57 10.03 -8.93
C THR A 95 25.23 10.22 -7.45
N GLY A 96 24.87 9.14 -6.76
CA GLY A 96 24.38 9.16 -5.38
C GLY A 96 23.00 9.79 -5.22
N GLN A 97 22.26 10.00 -6.30
CA GLN A 97 20.90 10.54 -6.25
C GLN A 97 19.91 9.48 -5.77
N VAL A 98 18.97 9.89 -4.91
CA VAL A 98 17.85 9.06 -4.45
C VAL A 98 16.54 9.69 -4.89
N VAL A 99 15.73 8.94 -5.62
CA VAL A 99 14.43 9.37 -6.13
C VAL A 99 13.36 8.43 -5.59
N LEU A 100 12.29 8.98 -5.03
CA LEU A 100 11.11 8.20 -4.64
C LEU A 100 10.08 8.23 -5.77
N LEU A 101 9.71 7.04 -6.24
CA LEU A 101 8.67 6.82 -7.21
C LEU A 101 7.37 6.50 -6.47
N GLY A 102 6.31 7.25 -6.76
CA GLY A 102 5.00 7.04 -6.18
C GLY A 102 4.36 5.71 -6.61
N THR A 103 3.18 5.42 -6.06
CA THR A 103 2.38 4.27 -6.49
C THR A 103 1.77 4.48 -7.87
N ASP A 104 1.51 5.72 -8.27
CA ASP A 104 1.51 6.09 -9.69
C ASP A 104 2.95 6.29 -10.13
N PHE A 105 3.49 5.32 -10.85
CA PHE A 105 4.90 5.28 -11.25
C PHE A 105 5.30 6.46 -12.17
N ARG A 106 4.31 7.21 -12.68
CA ARG A 106 4.50 8.46 -13.43
C ARG A 106 4.70 9.67 -12.51
N ASP A 107 4.14 9.63 -11.31
CA ASP A 107 4.30 10.66 -10.30
C ASP A 107 5.64 10.46 -9.58
N GLN A 108 6.60 11.29 -9.96
CA GLN A 108 7.93 11.25 -9.38
C GLN A 108 8.02 12.24 -8.25
N GLY A 109 8.40 11.74 -7.07
CA GLY A 109 8.84 12.58 -5.98
C GLY A 109 10.04 13.44 -6.38
N GLU A 110 10.28 14.47 -5.59
CA GLU A 110 11.40 15.37 -5.81
C GLU A 110 12.73 14.59 -5.84
N VAL A 111 13.58 14.86 -6.84
CA VAL A 111 14.93 14.30 -6.89
C VAL A 111 15.66 14.89 -5.70
N ARG A 112 15.95 14.08 -4.69
CA ARG A 112 16.59 14.61 -3.49
C ARG A 112 18.08 14.74 -3.76
N PRO A 113 18.60 15.97 -3.84
CA PRO A 113 20.04 16.14 -3.87
C PRO A 113 20.58 15.66 -2.53
N SER A 114 21.84 15.26 -2.57
CA SER A 114 22.66 14.82 -1.45
C SER A 114 22.75 15.80 -0.25
N GLU A 115 22.07 16.95 -0.27
CA GLU A 115 22.31 18.11 0.58
C GLU A 115 22.20 17.83 2.08
N ALA A 116 21.41 16.84 2.50
CA ALA A 116 21.35 16.41 3.90
C ALA A 116 22.72 15.96 4.48
N ALA A 117 23.69 15.60 3.63
CA ALA A 117 25.02 15.11 4.02
C ALA A 117 26.17 16.14 3.94
N GLY A 118 25.93 17.36 3.43
CA GLY A 118 26.87 18.49 3.54
C GLY A 118 28.30 18.36 2.96
N GLY A 119 28.63 17.36 2.13
CA GLY A 119 30.00 17.15 1.61
C GLY A 119 30.10 16.42 0.26
N LYS A 120 31.31 16.40 -0.33
CA LYS A 120 31.64 15.57 -1.52
C LYS A 120 31.63 14.10 -1.10
N ARG A 121 30.89 13.26 -1.83
CA ARG A 121 30.75 11.82 -1.53
C ARG A 121 31.84 10.97 -2.19
N THR A 122 32.25 9.95 -1.46
CA THR A 122 33.09 8.84 -1.92
C THR A 122 32.28 7.56 -2.10
N GLU A 123 31.14 7.43 -1.43
CA GLU A 123 30.27 6.25 -1.46
C GLU A 123 28.82 6.59 -1.83
N ALA A 124 28.16 5.63 -2.48
CA ALA A 124 26.75 5.77 -2.86
C ALA A 124 25.86 5.56 -1.62
N PRO A 125 24.74 6.29 -1.50
CA PRO A 125 23.80 6.04 -0.42
C PRO A 125 23.20 4.64 -0.54
N LEU A 126 22.75 4.13 0.60
CA LEU A 126 22.01 2.88 0.70
C LEU A 126 20.58 3.18 1.11
N VAL A 127 19.61 2.64 0.37
CA VAL A 127 18.21 2.65 0.80
C VAL A 127 17.86 1.29 1.37
N VAL A 128 17.30 1.29 2.57
CA VAL A 128 16.94 0.08 3.29
C VAL A 128 15.47 0.14 3.65
N ALA A 129 14.71 -0.86 3.21
CA ALA A 129 13.31 -1.03 3.58
C ALA A 129 13.21 -1.89 4.86
N ALA A 130 12.39 -1.44 5.80
CA ALA A 130 11.87 -2.20 6.93
C ALA A 130 10.38 -2.51 6.65
N ALA A 131 9.74 -3.33 7.49
CA ALA A 131 8.35 -3.75 7.26
C ALA A 131 7.32 -2.62 7.30
N SER A 132 7.60 -1.49 7.96
CA SER A 132 6.71 -0.32 8.01
C SER A 132 7.44 1.02 7.90
N ALA A 133 8.70 1.01 7.48
CA ALA A 133 9.52 2.21 7.35
C ALA A 133 10.57 2.03 6.25
N ALA A 134 11.16 3.13 5.81
CA ALA A 134 12.30 3.08 4.90
C ALA A 134 13.33 4.14 5.31
N PHE A 135 14.60 3.84 5.08
CA PHE A 135 15.71 4.66 5.51
C PHE A 135 16.67 4.89 4.35
N VAL A 136 17.27 6.08 4.33
CA VAL A 136 18.43 6.38 3.50
C VAL A 136 19.63 6.53 4.43
N LEU A 137 20.64 5.69 4.20
CA LEU A 137 21.91 5.72 4.90
C LEU A 137 22.96 6.39 3.99
N TYR A 138 23.69 7.33 4.58
CA TYR A 138 24.81 8.04 3.97
C TYR A 138 26.10 7.75 4.75
N PRO A 139 26.81 6.64 4.43
CA PRO A 139 27.96 6.17 5.21
C PRO A 139 29.05 7.23 5.38
N ASP A 140 29.46 7.91 4.30
CA ASP A 140 30.47 8.99 4.31
C ASP A 140 30.21 10.12 5.33
N SER A 141 28.95 10.33 5.70
CA SER A 141 28.53 11.42 6.58
C SER A 141 28.05 10.96 7.95
N ASP A 142 28.01 9.65 8.20
CA ASP A 142 27.44 9.06 9.41
C ASP A 142 25.98 9.49 9.64
N VAL A 143 25.18 9.59 8.56
CA VAL A 143 23.79 10.09 8.64
C VAL A 143 22.80 9.04 8.14
N VAL A 144 21.75 8.83 8.93
CA VAL A 144 20.56 8.05 8.57
C VAL A 144 19.36 8.99 8.51
N VAL A 145 18.54 8.88 7.47
CA VAL A 145 17.30 9.65 7.32
C VAL A 145 16.14 8.69 7.09
N GLN A 146 15.12 8.74 7.95
CA GLN A 146 13.88 8.00 7.70
C GLN A 146 13.02 8.75 6.67
N LEU A 147 12.52 8.00 5.69
CA LEU A 147 11.58 8.45 4.67
C LEU A 147 10.16 8.47 5.26
N GLY A 148 9.43 9.57 5.05
CA GLY A 148 8.02 9.70 5.41
C GLY A 148 7.08 9.22 4.30
N ASP A 149 5.80 9.10 4.63
CA ASP A 149 4.76 8.53 3.75
C ASP A 149 4.44 9.41 2.54
N ASP A 150 4.59 10.74 2.68
CA ASP A 150 4.17 11.78 1.74
C ASP A 150 5.34 12.47 1.03
N THR A 151 6.43 11.74 0.78
CA THR A 151 7.71 12.30 0.31
C THR A 151 8.36 13.30 1.27
N SER A 152 7.94 13.36 2.53
CA SER A 152 8.69 14.04 3.58
C SER A 152 9.89 13.21 4.09
N THR A 153 10.75 13.82 4.89
CA THR A 153 11.77 13.14 5.69
C THR A 153 11.59 13.48 7.15
N ARG A 154 11.92 12.54 8.03
CA ARG A 154 12.13 12.87 9.44
C ARG A 154 13.49 13.54 9.65
N ALA A 155 13.70 14.05 10.86
CA ALA A 155 14.98 14.64 11.23
C ALA A 155 16.13 13.63 11.04
N PRO A 156 17.27 14.02 10.45
CA PRO A 156 18.42 13.16 10.29
C PRO A 156 18.99 12.68 11.64
N VAL A 157 19.43 11.42 11.68
CA VAL A 157 20.08 10.80 12.84
C VAL A 157 21.56 10.62 12.54
N ARG A 158 22.42 11.13 13.42
CA ARG A 158 23.87 10.90 13.31
C ARG A 158 24.24 9.57 13.97
N VAL A 159 24.93 8.70 13.23
CA VAL A 159 25.39 7.39 13.68
C VAL A 159 26.87 7.25 13.35
N PRO A 160 27.78 7.64 14.27
CA PRO A 160 29.22 7.65 14.02
C PRO A 160 29.78 6.29 13.57
N GLY A 161 30.64 6.32 12.56
CA GLY A 161 31.26 5.12 11.98
C GLY A 161 30.30 4.26 11.17
N ALA A 162 29.18 4.78 10.66
CA ALA A 162 28.21 3.98 9.91
C ALA A 162 28.84 3.38 8.65
N THR A 163 28.67 2.06 8.47
CA THR A 163 29.15 1.34 7.27
C THR A 163 28.02 1.11 6.29
N GLU A 164 28.32 0.62 5.08
CA GLU A 164 27.31 0.20 4.09
C GLU A 164 26.55 -1.09 4.47
N VAL A 165 26.86 -1.72 5.60
CA VAL A 165 26.23 -2.96 6.05
C VAL A 165 25.01 -2.63 6.91
N ALA A 166 23.81 -2.71 6.32
CA ALA A 166 22.56 -2.42 7.02
C ALA A 166 21.36 -3.26 6.54
N VAL A 167 20.39 -3.50 7.44
CA VAL A 167 19.15 -4.24 7.17
C VAL A 167 17.96 -3.62 7.91
N GLY A 168 16.78 -3.61 7.29
CA GLY A 168 15.54 -3.21 7.94
C GLY A 168 14.88 -4.40 8.62
N ASP A 169 14.44 -4.27 9.86
CA ASP A 169 13.78 -5.37 10.55
C ASP A 169 12.31 -5.56 10.13
N GLY A 170 11.69 -6.64 10.61
CA GLY A 170 10.27 -6.94 10.41
C GLY A 170 9.31 -5.97 11.10
N LYS A 171 9.77 -4.79 11.52
CA LYS A 171 8.99 -3.70 12.12
C LYS A 171 9.36 -2.37 11.45
N ASP A 172 9.69 -1.35 12.22
CA ASP A 172 9.99 0.02 11.79
C ASP A 172 11.47 0.39 11.95
N GLY A 173 12.36 -0.57 12.23
CA GLY A 173 13.74 -0.29 12.58
C GLY A 173 14.78 -0.60 11.50
N LEU A 174 15.81 0.25 11.44
CA LEU A 174 17.04 0.01 10.70
C LEU A 174 18.11 -0.53 11.66
N TRP A 175 18.77 -1.60 11.28
CA TRP A 175 19.96 -2.13 11.95
C TRP A 175 21.16 -1.91 11.05
N LEU A 176 22.19 -1.24 11.53
CA LEU A 176 23.42 -1.01 10.76
C LEU A 176 24.66 -1.31 11.59
N LEU A 177 25.70 -1.77 10.90
CA LEU A 177 27.02 -1.99 11.48
C LEU A 177 27.78 -0.66 11.51
N THR A 178 28.40 -0.35 12.64
CA THR A 178 29.29 0.80 12.80
C THR A 178 30.72 0.33 13.05
N ASP A 179 31.70 1.04 12.52
CA ASP A 179 33.13 0.90 12.82
C ASP A 179 33.70 2.27 13.20
N ASP A 180 33.61 2.61 14.48
CA ASP A 180 34.21 3.83 15.01
C ASP A 180 35.53 3.50 15.72
N ALA A 181 36.65 3.90 15.10
CA ALA A 181 38.00 3.68 15.60
C ALA A 181 38.30 2.19 15.96
N GLY A 182 37.82 1.25 15.15
CA GLY A 182 38.03 -0.19 15.33
C GLY A 182 37.06 -0.86 16.30
N LYS A 183 36.03 -0.14 16.78
CA LYS A 183 34.94 -0.70 17.58
C LYS A 183 33.76 -1.02 16.68
N ALA A 184 33.68 -2.29 16.27
CA ALA A 184 32.55 -2.81 15.54
C ALA A 184 31.35 -3.01 16.48
N GLU A 185 30.30 -2.19 16.32
CA GLU A 185 29.05 -2.28 17.05
C GLU A 185 27.87 -2.37 16.08
N VAL A 186 26.71 -2.85 16.55
CA VAL A 186 25.48 -2.81 15.75
C VAL A 186 24.50 -1.84 16.37
N VAL A 187 24.04 -0.87 15.59
CA VAL A 187 23.14 0.20 16.02
C VAL A 187 21.76 0.00 15.39
N GLN A 188 20.72 0.11 16.22
CA GLN A 188 19.33 0.18 15.79
C GLN A 188 18.86 1.65 15.79
N VAL A 189 18.36 2.10 14.64
CA VAL A 189 17.73 3.40 14.44
C VAL A 189 16.23 3.18 14.23
N VAL A 190 15.42 3.93 14.98
CA VAL A 190 13.95 3.96 14.83
C VAL A 190 13.49 5.40 14.92
N GLY A 191 12.73 5.86 13.94
CA GLY A 191 12.33 7.26 13.94
C GLY A 191 13.50 8.18 13.58
N ASP A 192 13.65 9.18 14.44
CA ASP A 192 14.66 10.23 14.43
C ASP A 192 15.72 10.04 15.54
N ARG A 193 15.91 8.81 16.02
CA ARG A 193 16.89 8.51 17.08
C ARG A 193 17.52 7.13 16.96
N VAL A 194 18.72 7.02 17.52
CA VAL A 194 19.31 5.72 17.88
C VAL A 194 18.51 5.15 19.04
N GLN A 195 17.86 4.01 18.83
CA GLN A 195 17.08 3.34 19.87
C GLN A 195 17.96 2.43 20.72
N ARG A 196 18.92 1.74 20.10
CA ARG A 196 19.72 0.71 20.77
C ARG A 196 21.10 0.58 20.12
N THR A 197 22.11 0.34 20.94
CA THR A 197 23.43 -0.11 20.50
C THR A 197 23.68 -1.48 21.10
N VAL A 198 24.10 -2.43 20.27
CA VAL A 198 24.36 -3.81 20.64
C VAL A 198 25.85 -4.07 20.56
N ALA A 199 26.47 -4.22 21.73
CA ALA A 199 27.80 -4.77 21.84
C ALA A 199 27.73 -6.29 21.75
N THR A 200 28.54 -6.88 20.86
CA THR A 200 28.69 -8.33 20.74
C THR A 200 30.04 -8.78 21.30
N PRO A 201 30.15 -9.98 21.90
CA PRO A 201 31.42 -10.49 22.43
C PRO A 201 32.51 -10.64 21.36
N THR A 202 32.10 -10.85 20.12
CA THR A 202 32.95 -10.91 18.93
C THR A 202 32.38 -9.94 17.90
N PRO A 203 33.22 -9.16 17.20
CA PRO A 203 32.78 -8.24 16.15
C PRO A 203 31.84 -8.90 15.15
N VAL A 204 30.69 -8.26 14.91
CA VAL A 204 29.81 -8.60 13.77
C VAL A 204 30.47 -8.06 12.50
N ARG A 205 30.49 -8.87 11.44
CA ARG A 205 31.02 -8.48 10.13
C ARG A 205 29.96 -8.43 9.04
N HIS A 206 28.86 -9.16 9.21
CA HIS A 206 27.77 -9.21 8.25
C HIS A 206 26.43 -9.05 8.96
N LEU A 207 25.51 -8.35 8.33
CA LEU A 207 24.11 -8.25 8.75
C LEU A 207 23.22 -8.82 7.66
N THR A 208 22.21 -9.58 8.07
CA THR A 208 21.17 -10.11 7.19
C THR A 208 19.85 -10.23 7.96
N LEU A 209 18.80 -10.69 7.29
CA LEU A 209 17.54 -11.05 7.95
C LEU A 209 17.34 -12.56 7.88
N ALA A 210 16.72 -13.11 8.92
CA ALA A 210 16.14 -14.43 8.88
C ALA A 210 14.82 -14.37 9.63
N ASP A 211 13.75 -14.78 8.96
CA ASP A 211 12.39 -14.75 9.52
C ASP A 211 11.95 -13.32 9.95
N GLY A 212 12.37 -12.31 9.17
CA GLY A 212 12.14 -10.90 9.48
C GLY A 212 12.92 -10.35 10.67
N ARG A 213 13.89 -11.11 11.21
CA ARG A 213 14.69 -10.72 12.37
C ARG A 213 16.12 -10.34 11.95
N PRO A 214 16.71 -9.28 12.51
CA PRO A 214 18.08 -8.89 12.24
C PRO A 214 19.06 -9.91 12.82
N ILE A 215 19.87 -10.50 11.95
CA ILE A 215 20.90 -11.47 12.31
C ILE A 215 22.28 -10.87 12.04
N GLY A 216 23.14 -10.85 13.06
CA GLY A 216 24.54 -10.49 12.93
C GLY A 216 25.44 -11.72 12.90
N ILE A 217 26.32 -11.82 11.91
CA ILE A 217 27.31 -12.90 11.81
C ILE A 217 28.66 -12.37 12.26
N THR A 218 29.22 -13.00 13.28
CA THR A 218 30.52 -12.63 13.85
C THR A 218 31.68 -13.14 13.00
N GLU A 219 32.88 -12.61 13.24
CA GLU A 219 34.13 -13.14 12.66
C GLU A 219 34.33 -14.63 12.90
N ALA A 220 33.85 -15.14 14.05
CA ALA A 220 33.94 -16.55 14.41
C ALA A 220 32.85 -17.43 13.76
N GLY A 221 31.96 -16.86 12.92
CA GLY A 221 30.86 -17.58 12.30
C GLY A 221 29.69 -17.86 13.24
N GLN A 222 29.58 -17.11 14.35
CA GLN A 222 28.42 -17.18 15.21
C GLN A 222 27.34 -16.24 14.66
N ALA A 223 26.15 -16.76 14.40
CA ALA A 223 24.99 -15.99 13.97
C ALA A 223 24.15 -15.62 15.20
N LEU A 224 23.95 -14.33 15.41
CA LEU A 224 23.30 -13.75 16.58
C LEU A 224 22.01 -13.08 16.18
N ASP A 225 20.90 -13.44 16.83
CA ASP A 225 19.65 -12.69 16.81
C ASP A 225 19.81 -11.42 17.63
N LEU A 226 19.88 -10.29 16.93
CA LEU A 226 20.18 -8.97 17.51
C LEU A 226 18.94 -8.32 18.14
N ALA A 227 17.74 -8.72 17.71
CA ALA A 227 16.49 -8.19 18.24
C ALA A 227 16.19 -8.70 19.67
N ALA A 228 16.81 -9.81 20.09
CA ALA A 228 16.70 -10.29 21.46
C ALA A 228 17.30 -9.28 22.47
N ALA A 229 16.74 -9.21 23.69
CA ALA A 229 17.21 -8.28 24.73
C ALA A 229 18.71 -8.45 25.04
N GLN A 230 19.21 -9.68 24.92
CA GLN A 230 20.63 -9.99 24.81
C GLN A 230 20.84 -10.81 23.54
N PRO A 231 21.87 -10.51 22.71
CA PRO A 231 22.12 -11.24 21.48
C PRO A 231 22.19 -12.75 21.72
N LYS A 232 21.37 -13.51 21.00
CA LYS A 232 21.24 -14.96 21.17
C LYS A 232 21.72 -15.70 19.94
N ALA A 233 22.55 -16.73 20.12
CA ALA A 233 22.97 -17.57 19.01
C ALA A 233 21.77 -18.29 18.37
N VAL A 234 21.65 -18.22 17.05
CA VAL A 234 20.63 -18.96 16.27
C VAL A 234 21.19 -20.25 15.68
N ASN A 235 22.51 -20.36 15.54
CA ASN A 235 23.21 -21.56 15.09
C ASN A 235 23.93 -22.25 16.25
N ARG A 236 24.01 -23.58 16.20
CA ARG A 236 24.84 -24.37 17.13
C ARG A 236 26.28 -24.51 16.65
N GLU A 237 26.46 -24.59 15.34
CA GLU A 237 27.75 -24.77 14.69
C GLU A 237 28.07 -23.54 13.84
N PRO A 238 29.35 -23.11 13.74
CA PRO A 238 29.73 -21.93 12.98
C PRO A 238 29.29 -21.99 11.52
N VAL A 239 28.67 -20.91 11.05
CA VAL A 239 28.44 -20.65 9.62
C VAL A 239 29.71 -20.08 8.98
N PRO A 240 29.85 -20.09 7.65
CA PRO A 240 30.98 -19.43 7.00
C PRO A 240 31.11 -17.96 7.44
N SER A 241 32.34 -17.51 7.63
CA SER A 241 32.65 -16.14 8.11
C SER A 241 33.85 -15.55 7.36
N GLY A 242 34.11 -14.27 7.60
CA GLY A 242 35.21 -13.53 6.99
C GLY A 242 34.78 -12.67 5.79
N PRO A 243 35.74 -12.04 5.10
CA PRO A 243 35.47 -11.01 4.08
C PRO A 243 34.88 -11.56 2.78
N ASN A 244 34.94 -12.88 2.58
CA ASN A 244 34.50 -13.55 1.35
C ASN A 244 33.11 -14.19 1.49
N VAL A 245 32.33 -13.78 2.49
CA VAL A 245 30.98 -14.27 2.71
C VAL A 245 29.97 -13.35 2.06
N LEU A 246 28.95 -13.95 1.46
CA LEU A 246 27.81 -13.31 0.85
C LEU A 246 26.57 -13.75 1.62
N VAL A 247 25.78 -12.78 2.06
CA VAL A 247 24.49 -13.00 2.73
C VAL A 247 23.37 -12.35 1.93
N PRO A 248 22.13 -12.84 2.01
CA PRO A 248 21.00 -12.15 1.43
C PRO A 248 20.90 -10.73 1.97
N SER A 249 20.67 -9.78 1.08
CA SER A 249 20.23 -8.43 1.45
C SER A 249 18.78 -8.46 1.92
N ALA A 250 18.26 -7.35 2.43
CA ALA A 250 16.84 -7.21 2.75
C ALA A 250 15.90 -7.49 1.56
N LYS A 251 16.41 -7.43 0.32
CA LYS A 251 15.62 -7.67 -0.90
C LYS A 251 15.35 -9.14 -1.19
N GLY A 252 16.01 -10.05 -0.49
CA GLY A 252 15.87 -11.48 -0.73
C GLY A 252 16.08 -12.34 0.50
N ALA A 253 16.16 -11.73 1.68
CA ALA A 253 16.22 -12.46 2.93
C ALA A 253 14.83 -13.06 3.23
N GLY A 254 14.79 -14.37 3.44
CA GLY A 254 13.55 -15.10 3.68
C GLY A 254 13.47 -15.64 5.10
N ARG A 255 12.83 -16.80 5.23
CA ARG A 255 12.71 -17.53 6.49
C ARG A 255 14.05 -17.98 7.06
N TYR A 256 14.98 -18.35 6.20
CA TYR A 256 16.23 -18.99 6.60
C TYR A 256 17.36 -18.00 6.74
N LEU A 257 18.28 -18.27 7.68
CA LEU A 257 19.61 -17.70 7.64
C LEU A 257 20.38 -18.41 6.53
N VAL A 258 20.77 -17.66 5.51
CA VAL A 258 21.56 -18.17 4.37
C VAL A 258 22.91 -17.49 4.34
N VAL A 259 23.96 -18.29 4.24
CA VAL A 259 25.35 -17.81 4.23
C VAL A 259 26.09 -18.57 3.14
N LEU A 260 26.56 -17.83 2.14
CA LEU A 260 27.36 -18.37 1.05
C LEU A 260 28.80 -17.90 1.21
N ASP A 261 29.76 -18.81 1.20
CA ASP A 261 31.15 -18.42 0.98
C ASP A 261 31.51 -18.43 -0.51
N ARG A 262 32.46 -17.59 -0.91
CA ARG A 262 33.00 -17.59 -2.29
C ARG A 262 33.77 -18.86 -2.63
N THR A 263 33.99 -19.79 -1.70
CA THR A 263 34.52 -21.12 -2.01
C THR A 263 33.44 -22.08 -2.52
N GLY A 264 32.20 -21.63 -2.61
CA GLY A 264 31.08 -22.42 -3.12
C GLY A 264 30.46 -23.33 -2.08
N ARG A 265 30.50 -22.94 -0.80
CA ARG A 265 29.77 -23.60 0.27
C ARG A 265 28.64 -22.71 0.76
N LEU A 266 27.43 -23.22 0.64
CA LEU A 266 26.18 -22.57 1.02
C LEU A 266 25.63 -23.25 2.28
N VAL A 267 25.48 -22.47 3.35
CA VAL A 267 24.91 -22.93 4.62
C VAL A 267 23.56 -22.27 4.84
N VAL A 268 22.56 -23.10 5.12
CA VAL A 268 21.18 -22.69 5.40
C VAL A 268 20.82 -23.16 6.80
N VAL A 269 20.36 -22.23 7.65
CA VAL A 269 19.94 -22.52 9.02
C VAL A 269 18.52 -22.01 9.22
N ASP A 270 17.63 -22.87 9.71
CA ASP A 270 16.30 -22.45 10.18
C ASP A 270 16.46 -21.83 11.58
N PRO A 271 16.25 -20.51 11.75
CA PRO A 271 16.46 -19.84 13.03
C PRO A 271 15.47 -20.29 14.13
N ARG A 272 14.34 -20.92 13.76
CA ARG A 272 13.34 -21.41 14.72
C ARG A 272 13.71 -22.76 15.30
N THR A 273 14.27 -23.64 14.47
CA THR A 273 14.58 -25.03 14.87
C THR A 273 16.06 -25.27 15.12
N GLY A 274 16.93 -24.38 14.61
CA GLY A 274 18.37 -24.58 14.55
C GLY A 274 18.81 -25.66 13.55
N LYS A 275 17.89 -26.18 12.73
CA LYS A 275 18.21 -27.19 11.71
C LYS A 275 19.11 -26.55 10.66
N ARG A 276 20.25 -27.20 10.42
CA ARG A 276 21.27 -26.79 9.48
C ARG A 276 21.25 -27.69 8.25
N ARG A 277 21.48 -27.10 7.09
CA ARG A 277 21.79 -27.80 5.83
C ARG A 277 22.97 -27.12 5.15
N GLU A 278 23.82 -27.91 4.51
CA GLU A 278 24.98 -27.44 3.76
C GLU A 278 24.92 -27.98 2.34
N PHE A 279 25.31 -27.14 1.39
CA PHE A 279 25.49 -27.49 -0.02
C PHE A 279 26.92 -27.12 -0.41
N ASP A 280 27.71 -28.13 -0.77
CA ASP A 280 29.13 -27.97 -1.11
C ASP A 280 29.38 -28.13 -2.62
N ASP A 281 28.33 -28.36 -3.41
CA ASP A 281 28.37 -28.64 -4.85
C ASP A 281 28.23 -27.39 -5.73
N LEU A 282 28.31 -26.18 -5.14
CA LEU A 282 28.28 -24.97 -5.94
C LEU A 282 29.53 -24.91 -6.83
N PRO A 283 29.39 -24.42 -8.07
CA PRO A 283 30.52 -24.24 -8.96
C PRO A 283 31.62 -23.37 -8.33
N ARG A 284 32.89 -23.77 -8.50
CA ARG A 284 34.06 -23.12 -7.90
C ARG A 284 35.08 -22.71 -8.96
N GLY A 285 35.92 -21.73 -8.63
CA GLY A 285 37.04 -21.30 -9.48
C GLY A 285 36.73 -20.11 -10.38
N SER A 286 37.69 -19.73 -11.22
CA SER A 286 37.64 -18.51 -12.05
C SER A 286 36.55 -18.48 -13.12
N GLY A 287 35.92 -19.63 -13.40
CA GLY A 287 34.80 -19.75 -14.33
C GLY A 287 33.45 -19.33 -13.75
N HIS A 288 33.38 -18.97 -12.47
CA HIS A 288 32.14 -18.67 -11.76
C HIS A 288 32.31 -17.42 -10.90
N VAL A 289 31.28 -16.56 -10.87
CA VAL A 289 31.24 -15.37 -10.01
C VAL A 289 29.91 -15.37 -9.30
N LEU A 290 29.88 -16.00 -8.12
CA LEU A 290 28.68 -16.11 -7.31
C LEU A 290 28.35 -14.78 -6.63
N GLY A 291 27.09 -14.35 -6.71
CA GLY A 291 26.58 -13.18 -6.02
C GLY A 291 25.77 -13.53 -4.77
N ALA A 292 25.15 -12.51 -4.15
CA ALA A 292 24.36 -12.68 -2.94
C ALA A 292 23.12 -13.55 -3.21
N PRO A 293 22.84 -14.55 -2.36
CA PRO A 293 21.67 -15.40 -2.52
C PRO A 293 20.37 -14.68 -2.15
N VAL A 294 19.25 -15.13 -2.72
CA VAL A 294 17.90 -14.76 -2.29
C VAL A 294 17.10 -16.01 -1.95
N VAL A 295 16.07 -15.86 -1.12
CA VAL A 295 15.23 -16.95 -0.61
C VAL A 295 13.78 -16.66 -0.96
N LEU A 296 13.15 -17.59 -1.69
CA LEU A 296 11.72 -17.60 -1.91
C LEU A 296 11.16 -18.91 -1.35
N ASP A 297 10.32 -18.81 -0.33
CA ASP A 297 9.78 -19.94 0.42
C ASP A 297 10.90 -20.90 0.88
N ASP A 298 10.92 -22.14 0.38
CA ASP A 298 11.91 -23.17 0.72
C ASP A 298 13.02 -23.33 -0.32
N VAL A 299 13.19 -22.36 -1.23
CA VAL A 299 14.20 -22.40 -2.30
C VAL A 299 15.17 -21.22 -2.17
N VAL A 300 16.47 -21.53 -2.20
CA VAL A 300 17.56 -20.55 -2.25
C VAL A 300 18.04 -20.40 -3.70
N TYR A 301 18.06 -19.18 -4.21
CA TYR A 301 18.56 -18.85 -5.53
C TYR A 301 19.89 -18.11 -5.40
N VAL A 302 20.93 -18.63 -6.04
CA VAL A 302 22.27 -18.06 -6.07
C VAL A 302 22.59 -17.60 -7.49
N PRO A 303 22.89 -16.32 -7.73
CA PRO A 303 23.29 -15.85 -9.05
C PRO A 303 24.73 -16.23 -9.34
N ASP A 304 24.99 -16.76 -10.52
CA ASP A 304 26.32 -16.87 -11.11
C ASP A 304 26.43 -15.89 -12.28
N HIS A 305 27.07 -14.76 -12.00
CA HIS A 305 27.18 -13.65 -12.93
C HIS A 305 28.06 -13.99 -14.14
N ARG A 306 29.03 -14.91 -14.00
CA ARG A 306 29.91 -15.29 -15.11
C ARG A 306 29.17 -16.10 -16.17
N THR A 307 28.28 -16.99 -15.75
CA THR A 307 27.54 -17.89 -16.66
C THR A 307 26.14 -17.39 -17.02
N HIS A 308 25.71 -16.26 -16.41
CA HIS A 308 24.34 -15.74 -16.47
C HIS A 308 23.30 -16.80 -16.11
N GLU A 309 23.53 -17.48 -14.99
CA GLU A 309 22.65 -18.52 -14.48
C GLU A 309 22.21 -18.23 -13.04
N LEU A 310 21.00 -18.69 -12.68
CA LEU A 310 20.58 -18.87 -11.30
C LEU A 310 20.69 -20.34 -10.93
N LEU A 311 21.36 -20.60 -9.81
CA LEU A 311 21.43 -21.90 -9.18
C LEU A 311 20.35 -21.97 -8.09
N ALA A 312 19.42 -22.92 -8.20
CA ALA A 312 18.32 -23.06 -7.24
C ALA A 312 18.53 -24.30 -6.36
N PHE A 313 18.37 -24.14 -5.05
CA PHE A 313 18.58 -25.16 -4.03
C PHE A 313 17.33 -25.29 -3.16
N ASP A 314 16.71 -26.46 -3.16
CA ASP A 314 15.55 -26.75 -2.33
C ASP A 314 16.03 -27.15 -0.92
N VAL A 315 15.65 -26.38 0.09
CA VAL A 315 16.05 -26.56 1.48
C VAL A 315 15.33 -27.75 2.12
N GLY A 316 14.11 -28.06 1.68
CA GLY A 316 13.29 -29.16 2.18
C GLY A 316 13.88 -30.52 1.81
N THR A 317 14.18 -30.72 0.53
CA THR A 317 14.76 -31.94 -0.04
C THR A 317 16.28 -31.98 0.14
N GLY A 318 16.94 -30.83 0.03
CA GLY A 318 18.40 -30.73 -0.09
C GLY A 318 18.92 -31.01 -1.48
N GLU A 319 18.07 -30.96 -2.49
CA GLU A 319 18.47 -31.17 -3.88
C GLU A 319 18.73 -29.83 -4.57
N ARG A 320 19.70 -29.84 -5.49
CA ARG A 320 19.95 -28.75 -6.42
C ARG A 320 19.07 -28.95 -7.65
N ALA A 321 18.26 -27.95 -7.97
CA ALA A 321 17.50 -27.92 -9.21
C ALA A 321 18.38 -27.55 -10.41
N ALA A 322 17.85 -27.79 -11.62
CA ALA A 322 18.53 -27.39 -12.85
C ALA A 322 18.79 -25.87 -12.87
N SER A 323 19.97 -25.46 -13.35
CA SER A 323 20.30 -24.05 -13.47
C SER A 323 19.37 -23.33 -14.46
N ILE A 324 19.17 -22.04 -14.22
CA ILE A 324 18.18 -21.23 -14.92
C ILE A 324 18.91 -20.09 -15.63
N LYS A 325 18.81 -20.03 -16.96
CA LYS A 325 19.42 -18.94 -17.72
C LYS A 325 18.72 -17.62 -17.46
N VAL A 326 19.50 -16.59 -17.16
CA VAL A 326 19.04 -15.20 -17.00
C VAL A 326 19.36 -14.45 -18.30
N PRO A 327 18.40 -13.72 -18.88
CA PRO A 327 18.68 -12.85 -20.03
C PRO A 327 19.74 -11.82 -19.70
N GLY A 328 20.63 -11.57 -20.65
CA GLY A 328 21.64 -10.52 -20.60
C GLY A 328 23.06 -11.00 -20.87
N LYS A 329 23.97 -10.02 -20.90
CA LYS A 329 25.42 -10.20 -21.09
C LYS A 329 26.26 -9.24 -20.24
N SER A 330 25.62 -8.41 -19.42
CA SER A 330 26.31 -7.50 -18.51
C SER A 330 27.13 -8.29 -17.50
N GLU A 331 28.20 -7.70 -16.97
CA GLU A 331 29.04 -8.39 -15.99
C GLU A 331 28.27 -8.89 -14.75
N THR A 332 27.17 -8.22 -14.40
CA THR A 332 26.27 -8.63 -13.32
C THR A 332 24.80 -8.42 -13.72
N PHE A 333 23.89 -9.00 -12.95
CA PHE A 333 22.45 -8.76 -13.04
C PHE A 333 21.88 -8.64 -11.62
N ALA A 334 20.80 -7.87 -11.47
CA ALA A 334 20.11 -7.71 -10.18
C ALA A 334 19.27 -8.96 -9.89
N LEU A 335 19.20 -9.35 -8.61
CA LEU A 335 18.41 -10.48 -8.14
C LEU A 335 17.68 -10.09 -6.85
N ASP A 336 16.36 -10.01 -6.91
CA ASP A 336 15.51 -9.58 -5.81
C ASP A 336 14.28 -10.49 -5.67
N VAL A 337 13.65 -10.47 -4.48
CA VAL A 337 12.34 -11.07 -4.24
C VAL A 337 11.30 -9.96 -4.16
N GLN A 338 10.37 -9.93 -5.12
CA GLN A 338 9.30 -8.94 -5.20
C GLN A 338 7.95 -9.64 -5.34
N GLN A 339 6.97 -9.29 -4.50
CA GLN A 339 5.62 -9.87 -4.54
C GLN A 339 5.61 -11.41 -4.62
N ARG A 340 6.41 -12.08 -3.78
CA ARG A 340 6.61 -13.54 -3.76
C ARG A 340 7.17 -14.14 -5.06
N ARG A 341 7.97 -13.38 -5.80
CA ARG A 341 8.65 -13.86 -7.00
C ARG A 341 10.12 -13.51 -6.95
N VAL A 342 10.97 -14.40 -7.46
CA VAL A 342 12.37 -14.07 -7.72
C VAL A 342 12.44 -13.38 -9.06
N VAL A 343 13.02 -12.18 -9.09
CA VAL A 343 13.17 -11.37 -10.30
C VAL A 343 14.66 -11.20 -10.56
N ALA A 344 15.10 -11.67 -11.72
CA ALA A 344 16.47 -11.55 -12.20
C ALA A 344 16.50 -10.62 -13.42
N ASN A 345 17.21 -9.50 -13.28
CA ASN A 345 17.18 -8.42 -14.25
C ASN A 345 18.59 -7.94 -14.60
N ASP A 346 19.01 -8.20 -15.84
CA ASP A 346 20.08 -7.44 -16.47
C ASP A 346 19.49 -6.13 -17.00
N ALA A 347 19.97 -5.00 -16.51
CA ALA A 347 19.48 -3.68 -16.89
C ALA A 347 19.62 -3.42 -18.40
N LYS A 348 20.66 -3.96 -19.03
CA LYS A 348 21.00 -3.72 -20.44
C LYS A 348 20.39 -4.73 -21.40
N ASP A 349 19.67 -5.72 -20.91
CA ASP A 349 18.91 -6.65 -21.76
C ASP A 349 17.45 -6.20 -21.89
N ARG A 350 16.86 -6.47 -23.06
CA ARG A 350 15.45 -6.23 -23.35
C ARG A 350 14.53 -7.10 -22.51
N ALA A 351 14.97 -8.25 -22.01
CA ALA A 351 14.16 -9.15 -21.20
C ALA A 351 14.58 -9.20 -19.72
N THR A 352 13.65 -9.61 -18.88
CA THR A 352 13.90 -10.00 -17.49
C THR A 352 13.24 -11.35 -17.20
N LEU A 353 13.73 -12.05 -16.19
CA LEU A 353 13.20 -13.34 -15.74
C LEU A 353 12.50 -13.17 -14.40
N ALA A 354 11.27 -13.67 -14.30
CA ALA A 354 10.56 -13.84 -13.04
C ALA A 354 10.31 -15.33 -12.76
N ILE A 355 10.39 -15.72 -11.48
CA ILE A 355 10.16 -17.10 -11.02
C ILE A 355 9.12 -17.09 -9.88
N THR A 356 8.07 -17.90 -10.02
CA THR A 356 7.02 -18.06 -8.99
C THR A 356 7.47 -18.96 -7.83
N PRO A 357 6.73 -19.01 -6.71
CA PRO A 357 6.97 -19.97 -5.64
C PRO A 357 6.97 -21.44 -6.10
N GLU A 358 6.18 -21.77 -7.12
CA GLU A 358 6.08 -23.11 -7.72
C GLU A 358 7.25 -23.41 -8.67
N GLY A 359 8.15 -22.44 -8.89
CA GLY A 359 9.30 -22.55 -9.79
C GLY A 359 8.96 -22.30 -11.25
N GLU A 360 7.75 -21.82 -11.56
CA GLU A 360 7.36 -21.44 -12.93
C GLU A 360 8.14 -20.20 -13.37
N ARG A 361 8.54 -20.17 -14.64
CA ARG A 361 9.46 -19.16 -15.18
C ARG A 361 8.76 -18.33 -16.23
N THR A 362 8.79 -17.02 -16.07
CA THR A 362 8.27 -16.07 -17.06
C THR A 362 9.38 -15.16 -17.54
N LEU A 363 9.64 -15.19 -18.85
CA LEU A 363 10.45 -14.19 -19.53
C LEU A 363 9.56 -13.01 -19.91
N ILE A 364 9.97 -11.81 -19.52
CA ILE A 364 9.19 -10.58 -19.70
C ILE A 364 9.96 -9.65 -20.62
N ASP A 365 9.34 -9.30 -21.74
CA ASP A 365 9.88 -8.29 -22.65
C ASP A 365 9.68 -6.89 -22.04
N LYS A 366 10.77 -6.29 -21.56
CA LYS A 366 10.78 -4.90 -21.08
C LYS A 366 10.69 -3.91 -22.24
N GLY A 367 10.88 -4.34 -23.48
CA GLY A 367 10.90 -3.49 -24.67
C GLY A 367 12.24 -2.79 -24.89
N GLU A 368 12.32 -2.04 -26.00
CA GLU A 368 13.47 -1.18 -26.30
C GLU A 368 13.49 0.05 -25.38
N GLY A 369 14.67 0.67 -25.23
CA GLY A 369 14.84 1.88 -24.43
C GLY A 369 16.28 2.38 -24.41
N SER A 370 16.48 3.63 -23.98
CA SER A 370 17.82 4.17 -23.76
C SER A 370 18.58 3.30 -22.77
N GLY A 371 19.83 2.92 -23.10
CA GLY A 371 20.67 2.04 -22.28
C GLY A 371 20.40 0.53 -22.42
N VAL A 372 19.44 0.11 -23.25
CA VAL A 372 19.27 -1.33 -23.60
C VAL A 372 20.23 -1.66 -24.74
N GLU A 373 21.12 -2.61 -24.53
CA GLU A 373 22.20 -2.98 -25.47
C GLU A 373 22.03 -4.37 -26.09
N THR A 374 21.25 -5.24 -25.44
CA THR A 374 21.15 -6.66 -25.80
C THR A 374 19.71 -7.15 -25.84
N ASP A 375 19.46 -8.13 -26.70
CA ASP A 375 18.25 -8.93 -26.75
C ASP A 375 18.66 -10.40 -26.81
N THR A 376 18.83 -11.01 -25.64
CA THR A 376 19.27 -12.40 -25.51
C THR A 376 18.13 -13.39 -25.31
N ALA A 377 16.89 -12.90 -25.19
CA ALA A 377 15.74 -13.73 -24.90
C ALA A 377 15.40 -14.71 -26.01
N GLY A 378 15.88 -14.49 -27.25
CA GLY A 378 15.66 -15.40 -28.37
C GLY A 378 14.21 -15.86 -28.44
N LEU A 379 13.26 -14.90 -28.50
CA LEU A 379 11.82 -15.13 -28.37
C LEU A 379 11.28 -16.07 -29.46
N GLY A 380 11.41 -17.38 -29.26
CA GLY A 380 10.46 -18.35 -29.78
C GLY A 380 9.18 -18.29 -28.94
N PRO A 381 7.99 -18.50 -29.52
CA PRO A 381 6.72 -18.43 -28.81
C PRO A 381 6.72 -19.36 -27.58
N PRO A 382 5.97 -19.03 -26.52
CA PRO A 382 5.95 -19.79 -25.28
C PRO A 382 5.62 -21.25 -25.59
N LYS A 383 6.59 -22.15 -25.37
CA LYS A 383 6.30 -23.58 -25.41
C LYS A 383 5.40 -23.89 -24.22
N SER A 384 4.28 -24.52 -24.52
CA SER A 384 3.33 -25.09 -23.56
C SER A 384 4.02 -25.75 -22.38
N PRO A 385 3.38 -25.78 -21.20
CA PRO A 385 3.95 -26.34 -19.98
C PRO A 385 4.54 -27.73 -20.27
N VAL A 386 5.83 -27.88 -19.95
CA VAL A 386 6.51 -29.17 -20.00
C VAL A 386 5.78 -30.09 -19.01
N PRO A 387 5.25 -31.24 -19.45
CA PRO A 387 4.60 -32.17 -18.53
C PRO A 387 5.61 -32.65 -17.48
N ARG A 388 5.16 -32.65 -16.22
CA ARG A 388 5.86 -33.26 -15.09
C ARG A 388 6.31 -34.68 -15.48
N PRO A 389 7.58 -35.08 -15.24
CA PRO A 389 7.99 -36.45 -15.47
C PRO A 389 7.22 -37.36 -14.51
N THR A 390 6.40 -38.25 -15.07
CA THR A 390 5.83 -39.38 -14.36
C THR A 390 6.99 -40.28 -13.92
N THR A 391 7.16 -40.45 -12.62
CA THR A 391 8.04 -41.47 -12.04
C THR A 391 7.48 -42.85 -12.38
N THR A 392 7.96 -43.45 -13.47
CA THR A 392 7.86 -44.89 -13.67
C THR A 392 8.89 -45.58 -12.80
N THR A 393 8.46 -46.06 -11.64
CA THR A 393 9.24 -46.97 -10.81
C THR A 393 9.03 -48.40 -11.32
N THR A 394 9.95 -48.90 -12.15
CA THR A 394 10.06 -50.34 -12.43
C THR A 394 11.52 -50.71 -12.64
N THR A 395 12.22 -51.02 -11.55
CA THR A 395 13.38 -51.91 -11.61
C THR A 395 13.50 -52.68 -10.30
N ALA A 396 13.56 -54.00 -10.40
CA ALA A 396 13.65 -54.96 -9.31
C ALA A 396 14.92 -54.79 -8.46
N PRO A 397 14.90 -55.20 -7.17
CA PRO A 397 16.11 -55.24 -6.35
C PRO A 397 17.02 -56.41 -6.80
N PRO A 398 18.35 -56.21 -6.86
CA PRO A 398 19.29 -57.30 -7.08
C PRO A 398 19.39 -58.16 -5.82
N SER A 399 19.33 -59.48 -6.04
CA SER A 399 19.44 -60.54 -5.05
C SER A 399 20.67 -60.41 -4.15
N ALA A 400 20.45 -60.52 -2.83
CA ALA A 400 21.50 -60.58 -1.83
C ALA A 400 22.32 -61.89 -1.95
N PRO A 401 23.63 -61.88 -1.60
CA PRO A 401 24.48 -63.06 -1.64
C PRO A 401 24.16 -64.05 -0.50
N PRO A 402 24.38 -65.36 -0.71
CA PRO A 402 24.08 -66.39 0.29
C PRO A 402 25.09 -66.38 1.46
N PRO A 403 24.67 -66.76 2.68
CA PRO A 403 25.60 -66.85 3.81
C PRO A 403 26.54 -68.07 3.70
N PRO A 404 27.71 -68.04 4.37
CA PRO A 404 28.74 -69.06 4.20
C PRO A 404 28.40 -70.36 4.94
N ARG A 405 28.74 -71.48 4.30
CA ARG A 405 28.80 -72.81 4.92
C ARG A 405 29.91 -72.85 5.97
N THR A 406 29.55 -73.15 7.22
CA THR A 406 30.50 -73.60 8.24
C THR A 406 30.38 -75.11 8.41
N THR A 407 31.46 -75.79 8.05
CA THR A 407 31.76 -77.19 8.37
C THR A 407 32.40 -77.30 9.76
N SER A 408 31.88 -78.16 10.64
CA SER A 408 32.72 -78.97 11.55
C SER A 408 31.93 -80.11 12.23
N PRO A 409 32.63 -81.19 12.64
CA PRO A 409 32.03 -82.49 12.96
C PRO A 409 32.06 -82.86 14.46
N ASN A 410 31.08 -83.67 14.88
CA ASN A 410 31.07 -84.63 16.02
C ASN A 410 31.24 -84.08 17.46
N PRO A 411 30.87 -84.81 18.55
CA PRO A 411 30.25 -86.14 18.62
C PRO A 411 28.95 -86.23 19.46
N SER A 412 28.24 -87.34 19.28
CA SER A 412 27.12 -87.81 20.10
C SER A 412 27.40 -87.81 21.61
N PRO A 413 26.35 -87.55 22.42
CA PRO A 413 26.10 -88.29 23.64
C PRO A 413 24.80 -89.11 23.54
N THR A 414 24.93 -90.35 23.99
CA THR A 414 23.95 -91.41 24.18
C THR A 414 22.63 -90.95 24.83
N PRO A 415 21.46 -91.49 24.42
CA PRO A 415 20.15 -91.11 24.95
C PRO A 415 19.86 -91.78 26.31
N PRO A 416 19.17 -91.10 27.24
CA PRO A 416 18.48 -91.77 28.33
C PRO A 416 17.01 -92.04 27.96
N SER A 417 16.66 -93.32 28.07
CA SER A 417 15.37 -93.86 28.51
C SER A 417 14.11 -93.45 27.75
N ASP A 418 13.65 -94.38 26.90
CA ASP A 418 12.28 -94.54 26.47
C ASP A 418 11.35 -94.68 27.69
N ASP A 419 10.72 -93.58 28.08
CA ASP A 419 9.31 -93.63 28.44
C ASP A 419 8.51 -93.26 27.17
N PRO A 420 7.44 -93.98 26.82
CA PRO A 420 6.63 -93.66 25.65
C PRO A 420 5.91 -92.33 25.89
N VAL A 421 6.56 -91.22 25.56
CA VAL A 421 5.93 -89.89 25.57
C VAL A 421 4.83 -89.94 24.53
N THR A 422 3.58 -89.89 24.98
CA THR A 422 2.40 -89.79 24.14
C THR A 422 2.61 -88.62 23.16
N ARG A 423 2.71 -88.94 21.87
CA ARG A 423 2.89 -87.93 20.82
C ARG A 423 1.53 -87.55 20.28
N VAL A 424 1.26 -86.26 20.22
CA VAL A 424 0.03 -85.70 19.63
C VAL A 424 0.37 -84.98 18.33
N VAL A 425 -0.58 -84.95 17.40
CA VAL A 425 -0.41 -84.25 16.11
C VAL A 425 -0.88 -82.82 16.29
N VAL A 426 -0.08 -81.84 15.87
CA VAL A 426 -0.49 -80.43 15.82
C VAL A 426 -1.65 -80.29 14.83
N PRO A 427 -2.85 -79.83 15.24
CA PRO A 427 -3.96 -79.59 14.34
C PRO A 427 -3.60 -78.62 13.21
N VAL A 428 -4.19 -78.82 12.03
CA VAL A 428 -4.05 -77.88 10.92
C VAL A 428 -5.01 -76.71 11.17
N ILE A 429 -4.46 -75.55 11.49
CA ILE A 429 -5.21 -74.30 11.69
C ILE A 429 -5.13 -73.48 10.39
N PRO A 430 -6.25 -73.24 9.68
CA PRO A 430 -6.26 -72.43 8.47
C PRO A 430 -5.82 -70.97 8.74
N PRO A 431 -5.08 -70.32 7.82
CA PRO A 431 -4.84 -68.89 7.89
C PRO A 431 -6.17 -68.11 7.92
N GLY A 432 -6.25 -67.07 8.75
CA GLY A 432 -7.45 -66.27 8.98
C GLY A 432 -8.33 -66.74 10.14
N THR A 433 -8.02 -67.88 10.77
CA THR A 433 -8.73 -68.36 11.97
C THR A 433 -8.55 -67.36 13.13
N PRO A 434 -9.60 -67.01 13.90
CA PRO A 434 -9.46 -66.17 15.09
C PRO A 434 -8.50 -66.78 16.11
N ARG A 435 -7.67 -65.95 16.75
CA ARG A 435 -6.67 -66.39 17.73
C ARG A 435 -7.27 -67.28 18.83
N GLU A 436 -8.45 -66.92 19.34
CA GLU A 436 -9.12 -67.63 20.44
C GLU A 436 -9.53 -69.05 20.01
N ASP A 437 -10.17 -69.17 18.83
CA ASP A 437 -10.57 -70.46 18.26
C ASP A 437 -9.37 -71.35 17.96
N ALA A 438 -8.29 -70.75 17.45
CA ALA A 438 -7.04 -71.45 17.17
C ALA A 438 -6.35 -71.96 18.44
N CYS A 439 -6.31 -71.15 19.50
CA CYS A 439 -5.75 -71.59 20.78
C CYS A 439 -6.62 -72.69 21.42
N ALA A 440 -7.95 -72.56 21.38
CA ALA A 440 -8.86 -73.59 21.88
C ALA A 440 -8.63 -74.93 21.15
N THR A 441 -8.48 -74.89 19.82
CA THR A 441 -8.20 -76.09 19.00
C THR A 441 -6.86 -76.77 19.38
N LEU A 442 -5.83 -75.97 19.69
CA LEU A 442 -4.53 -76.48 20.15
C LEU A 442 -4.63 -77.10 21.55
N GLU A 443 -5.35 -76.45 22.46
CA GLU A 443 -5.54 -76.89 23.85
C GLU A 443 -6.38 -78.17 23.94
N ASP A 444 -7.45 -78.29 23.14
CA ASP A 444 -8.28 -79.50 23.03
C ASP A 444 -7.49 -80.71 22.51
N SER A 445 -6.37 -80.46 21.83
CA SER A 445 -5.45 -81.48 21.34
C SER A 445 -4.29 -81.77 22.31
N GLY A 446 -4.35 -81.30 23.56
CA GLY A 446 -3.31 -81.53 24.56
C GLY A 446 -2.01 -80.77 24.32
N LEU A 447 -2.06 -79.64 23.59
CA LEU A 447 -0.93 -78.74 23.33
C LEU A 447 -1.11 -77.42 24.08
N ARG A 448 -0.05 -76.61 24.18
CA ARG A 448 -0.12 -75.27 24.80
C ARG A 448 -0.04 -74.20 23.72
N CYS A 449 -0.95 -73.23 23.73
CA CYS A 449 -0.94 -72.12 22.78
C CYS A 449 -0.04 -70.97 23.27
N GLN A 450 0.85 -70.46 22.42
CA GLN A 450 1.54 -69.19 22.64
C GLN A 450 1.34 -68.28 21.44
N ALA A 451 0.49 -67.26 21.56
CA ALA A 451 0.31 -66.29 20.50
C ALA A 451 1.51 -65.33 20.41
N VAL A 452 2.08 -65.21 19.21
CA VAL A 452 3.18 -64.30 18.88
C VAL A 452 2.67 -63.32 17.83
N ASP A 453 2.63 -62.03 18.18
CA ASP A 453 2.28 -60.97 17.24
C ASP A 453 3.44 -60.77 16.24
N ILE A 454 3.17 -60.98 14.96
CA ILE A 454 4.15 -60.87 13.88
C ILE A 454 4.06 -59.54 13.11
N GLY A 455 3.34 -58.56 13.66
CA GLY A 455 3.14 -57.24 13.07
C GLY A 455 2.01 -57.22 12.03
N ALA A 456 1.95 -56.13 11.26
CA ALA A 456 0.89 -55.89 10.29
C ALA A 456 1.07 -56.70 9.00
N GLY A 457 -0.02 -57.20 8.42
CA GLY A 457 -0.02 -57.92 7.14
C GLY A 457 -1.26 -58.75 6.82
N GLY A 458 -2.21 -58.85 7.76
CA GLY A 458 -3.53 -59.45 7.57
C GLY A 458 -4.55 -58.91 8.57
N THR A 459 -5.70 -59.57 8.72
CA THR A 459 -6.74 -59.17 9.69
C THR A 459 -6.21 -59.29 11.12
N PRO A 460 -6.15 -58.21 11.91
CA PRO A 460 -5.64 -58.26 13.29
C PRO A 460 -6.33 -59.33 14.13
N GLY A 461 -5.56 -60.07 14.93
CA GLY A 461 -6.08 -61.13 15.79
C GLY A 461 -6.38 -62.45 15.07
N THR A 462 -6.04 -62.58 13.78
CA THR A 462 -6.17 -63.84 13.03
C THR A 462 -4.82 -64.51 12.78
N VAL A 463 -4.85 -65.84 12.72
CA VAL A 463 -3.66 -66.69 12.56
C VAL A 463 -3.12 -66.57 11.13
N ARG A 464 -1.80 -66.41 11.00
CA ARG A 464 -1.09 -66.59 9.73
C ARG A 464 -0.65 -68.04 9.58
N ASP A 465 0.06 -68.54 10.58
CA ASP A 465 0.60 -69.91 10.63
C ASP A 465 0.93 -70.32 12.08
N THR A 466 1.30 -71.59 12.27
CA THR A 466 1.77 -72.16 13.55
C THR A 466 3.19 -72.68 13.42
N ARG A 467 3.94 -72.68 14.52
CA ARG A 467 5.24 -73.34 14.63
C ARG A 467 5.32 -74.17 15.93
N PRO A 468 5.48 -75.50 15.84
CA PRO A 468 5.56 -76.35 14.64
C PRO A 468 4.30 -76.28 13.74
N PRO A 469 4.42 -76.55 12.42
CA PRO A 469 3.31 -76.43 11.49
C PRO A 469 2.26 -77.54 11.71
N GLY A 470 1.01 -77.28 11.29
CA GLY A 470 -0.06 -78.27 11.30
C GLY A 470 0.34 -79.59 10.62
N GLY A 471 0.02 -80.72 11.27
CA GLY A 471 0.41 -82.07 10.87
C GLY A 471 1.71 -82.58 11.49
N ALA A 472 2.49 -81.73 12.19
CA ALA A 472 3.69 -82.16 12.92
C ALA A 472 3.34 -83.06 14.12
N ARG A 473 4.15 -84.09 14.39
CA ARG A 473 4.03 -84.94 15.59
C ARG A 473 4.95 -84.42 16.69
N VAL A 474 4.37 -83.97 17.79
CA VAL A 474 5.10 -83.38 18.93
C VAL A 474 4.77 -84.12 20.23
N ALA A 475 5.53 -83.88 21.29
CA ALA A 475 5.18 -84.38 22.61
C ALA A 475 3.91 -83.68 23.12
N GLU A 476 3.08 -84.37 23.89
CA GLU A 476 1.99 -83.74 24.64
C GLU A 476 2.52 -82.57 25.50
N ASN A 477 1.71 -81.52 25.68
CA ASN A 477 2.06 -80.26 26.33
C ASN A 477 3.14 -79.40 25.63
N THR A 478 3.54 -79.72 24.40
CA THR A 478 4.42 -78.84 23.60
C THR A 478 3.77 -77.47 23.38
N ILE A 479 4.55 -76.40 23.52
CA ILE A 479 4.12 -75.04 23.18
C ILE A 479 4.17 -74.87 21.67
N VAL A 480 3.05 -74.48 21.07
CA VAL A 480 2.94 -74.13 19.65
C VAL A 480 2.86 -72.61 19.56
N ASP A 481 3.86 -72.02 18.91
CA ASP A 481 3.86 -70.59 18.58
C ASP A 481 2.81 -70.34 17.49
N LEU A 482 1.78 -69.60 17.85
CA LEU A 482 0.73 -69.18 16.95
C LEU A 482 1.09 -67.78 16.44
N HIS A 483 1.57 -67.67 15.20
CA HIS A 483 1.88 -66.37 14.62
C HIS A 483 0.58 -65.68 14.19
N VAL A 484 0.23 -64.60 14.88
CA VAL A 484 -1.02 -63.86 14.68
C VAL A 484 -0.70 -62.49 14.10
N TRP A 485 -1.49 -62.03 13.13
CA TRP A 485 -1.36 -60.67 12.63
C TRP A 485 -1.69 -59.66 13.73
N GLY A 486 -0.76 -58.75 13.99
CA GLY A 486 -0.98 -57.58 14.83
C GLY A 486 -1.69 -56.48 14.06
N GLY A 487 -2.51 -55.70 14.76
CA GLY A 487 -3.04 -54.47 14.20
C GLY A 487 -2.15 -53.27 14.52
N LEU A 488 -2.30 -52.23 13.73
CA LEU A 488 -1.60 -50.97 13.91
C LEU A 488 -2.42 -50.07 14.84
N THR A 489 -1.75 -49.39 15.75
CA THR A 489 -2.40 -48.43 16.64
C THR A 489 -2.75 -47.17 15.87
N VAL A 490 -4.03 -46.79 15.88
CA VAL A 490 -4.50 -45.55 15.26
C VAL A 490 -3.94 -44.36 16.05
N PRO A 491 -3.18 -43.45 15.41
CA PRO A 491 -2.59 -42.30 16.10
C PRO A 491 -3.68 -41.31 16.57
N ASP A 492 -3.40 -40.58 17.65
CA ASP A 492 -4.25 -39.43 18.02
C ASP A 492 -3.88 -38.24 17.15
N VAL A 493 -4.84 -37.81 16.33
CA VAL A 493 -4.69 -36.66 15.43
C VAL A 493 -5.69 -35.56 15.72
N ARG A 494 -6.43 -35.65 16.83
CA ARG A 494 -7.33 -34.58 17.29
C ARG A 494 -6.53 -33.31 17.59
N ASN A 495 -7.16 -32.15 17.35
CA ASN A 495 -6.55 -30.82 17.47
C ASN A 495 -5.33 -30.59 16.55
N ARG A 496 -5.11 -31.44 15.55
CA ARG A 496 -4.14 -31.19 14.47
C ARG A 496 -4.86 -30.67 13.23
N ARG A 497 -4.13 -29.95 12.37
CA ARG A 497 -4.63 -29.50 11.07
C ARG A 497 -5.00 -30.72 10.22
N ILE A 498 -6.11 -30.63 9.49
CA ILE A 498 -6.66 -31.78 8.74
C ILE A 498 -5.66 -32.40 7.75
N ASP A 499 -4.85 -31.59 7.07
CA ASP A 499 -3.82 -32.09 6.14
C ASP A 499 -2.69 -32.83 6.89
N ASP A 500 -2.16 -32.24 7.98
CA ASP A 500 -1.15 -32.87 8.83
C ASP A 500 -1.66 -34.15 9.50
N ALA A 501 -2.93 -34.15 9.89
CA ALA A 501 -3.62 -35.29 10.49
C ALA A 501 -3.76 -36.43 9.48
N CYS A 502 -4.22 -36.14 8.26
CA CYS A 502 -4.29 -37.13 7.18
C CYS A 502 -2.91 -37.66 6.79
N ALA A 503 -1.89 -36.81 6.69
CA ALA A 503 -0.52 -37.25 6.42
C ALA A 503 -0.01 -38.21 7.50
N THR A 504 -0.33 -37.94 8.77
CA THR A 504 0.04 -38.81 9.90
C THR A 504 -0.69 -40.15 9.84
N VAL A 505 -1.99 -40.15 9.58
CA VAL A 505 -2.80 -41.37 9.41
C VAL A 505 -2.27 -42.20 8.24
N ASN A 506 -2.04 -41.59 7.08
CA ASN A 506 -1.54 -42.25 5.89
C ASN A 506 -0.14 -42.83 6.12
N THR A 507 0.74 -42.14 6.85
CA THR A 507 2.07 -42.66 7.20
C THR A 507 2.00 -43.94 8.03
N VAL A 508 1.04 -44.05 8.94
CA VAL A 508 0.93 -45.20 9.86
C VAL A 508 0.15 -46.35 9.23
N LEU A 509 -1.01 -46.06 8.64
CA LEU A 509 -2.01 -47.07 8.31
C LEU A 509 -2.12 -47.37 6.81
N SER A 510 -1.54 -46.54 5.91
CA SER A 510 -1.69 -46.74 4.47
C SER A 510 -1.01 -48.02 3.98
N GLN A 511 -1.66 -48.68 3.03
CA GLN A 511 -1.06 -49.72 2.21
C GLN A 511 -0.72 -49.10 0.85
N ASP A 512 0.55 -49.20 0.45
CA ASP A 512 1.05 -48.76 -0.87
C ASP A 512 0.83 -47.27 -1.19
N GLY A 513 0.69 -46.41 -0.17
CA GLY A 513 0.53 -44.97 -0.35
C GLY A 513 -0.90 -44.52 -0.71
N ALA A 514 -1.88 -45.42 -0.63
CA ALA A 514 -3.29 -45.07 -0.79
C ALA A 514 -3.75 -44.07 0.29
N ASP A 515 -4.56 -43.08 -0.11
CA ASP A 515 -5.20 -42.17 0.83
C ASP A 515 -6.37 -42.86 1.53
N ILE A 516 -6.16 -43.17 2.80
CA ILE A 516 -7.14 -43.84 3.68
C ILE A 516 -7.82 -42.84 4.62
N CYS A 517 -7.46 -41.56 4.54
CA CYS A 517 -8.08 -40.49 5.32
C CYS A 517 -9.42 -40.08 4.67
N ASP A 518 -10.54 -40.32 5.34
CA ASP A 518 -11.84 -39.79 4.93
C ASP A 518 -12.10 -38.45 5.65
N ARG A 519 -12.13 -37.35 4.89
CA ARG A 519 -12.27 -36.00 5.43
C ARG A 519 -13.75 -35.62 5.47
N GLN A 520 -14.27 -35.31 6.64
CA GLN A 520 -15.66 -34.87 6.80
C GLN A 520 -15.72 -33.52 7.53
N PRO A 521 -16.64 -32.62 7.16
CA PRO A 521 -16.86 -31.40 7.93
C PRO A 521 -17.67 -31.70 9.20
N MET A 522 -17.42 -30.94 10.25
CA MET A 522 -18.28 -30.86 11.42
C MET A 522 -19.61 -30.19 11.04
N PRO A 523 -20.76 -30.67 11.54
CA PRO A 523 -22.05 -30.06 11.27
C PRO A 523 -22.22 -28.69 11.94
N ASP A 524 -21.50 -28.47 13.04
CA ASP A 524 -21.56 -27.25 13.84
C ASP A 524 -20.31 -26.37 13.62
N PRO A 525 -20.43 -25.03 13.73
CA PRO A 525 -19.29 -24.12 13.60
C PRO A 525 -18.26 -24.33 14.70
N GLY A 526 -17.00 -23.97 14.39
CA GLY A 526 -15.93 -23.97 15.38
C GLY A 526 -16.15 -22.87 16.41
N ALA A 527 -15.61 -23.07 17.62
CA ALA A 527 -15.72 -22.11 18.73
C ALA A 527 -15.05 -20.74 18.43
N GLY A 528 -14.21 -20.66 17.40
CA GLY A 528 -13.55 -19.45 16.93
C GLY A 528 -12.50 -19.77 15.88
N PHE A 529 -11.85 -18.75 15.30
CA PHE A 529 -10.91 -18.91 14.18
C PHE A 529 -9.74 -19.88 14.46
N GLY A 530 -9.29 -20.01 15.72
CA GLY A 530 -8.27 -21.01 16.07
C GLY A 530 -8.69 -22.47 15.89
N ALA A 531 -10.00 -22.77 15.84
CA ALA A 531 -10.52 -24.12 15.67
C ALA A 531 -10.71 -24.53 14.20
N ILE A 532 -10.78 -23.57 13.27
CA ILE A 532 -11.03 -23.88 11.86
C ILE A 532 -9.91 -24.79 11.31
N GLY A 533 -10.24 -25.76 10.47
CA GLY A 533 -9.27 -26.70 9.91
C GLY A 533 -8.65 -27.69 10.90
N LEU A 534 -8.99 -27.65 12.19
CA LEU A 534 -8.54 -28.63 13.18
C LEU A 534 -9.47 -29.84 13.23
N VAL A 535 -8.91 -31.02 13.50
CA VAL A 535 -9.67 -32.27 13.67
C VAL A 535 -10.38 -32.30 15.03
N ALA A 536 -11.68 -32.48 14.97
CA ALA A 536 -12.63 -32.61 16.08
C ALA A 536 -12.73 -34.03 16.62
N GLN A 537 -12.98 -34.93 15.69
CA GLN A 537 -13.37 -36.30 15.95
C GLN A 537 -12.61 -37.17 14.96
N GLN A 538 -12.21 -38.33 15.42
CA GLN A 538 -11.58 -39.35 14.61
C GLN A 538 -12.28 -40.67 14.87
N ASP A 539 -12.49 -41.44 13.80
CA ASP A 539 -13.04 -42.79 13.87
C ASP A 539 -12.32 -43.70 12.86
N PRO A 540 -11.67 -44.80 13.27
CA PRO A 540 -11.58 -45.32 14.64
C PRO A 540 -10.90 -44.37 15.64
N GLY A 541 -11.30 -44.48 16.91
CA GLY A 541 -10.78 -43.64 17.99
C GLY A 541 -9.27 -43.81 18.22
N ALA A 542 -8.64 -42.79 18.80
CA ALA A 542 -7.22 -42.82 19.10
C ALA A 542 -6.84 -44.01 20.00
N GLY A 543 -5.73 -44.67 19.69
CA GLY A 543 -5.26 -45.85 20.45
C GLY A 543 -5.98 -47.16 20.11
N SER A 544 -7.03 -47.12 19.28
CA SER A 544 -7.66 -48.34 18.77
C SER A 544 -6.73 -49.10 17.82
N THR A 545 -7.02 -50.39 17.63
CA THR A 545 -6.28 -51.26 16.74
C THR A 545 -6.99 -51.35 15.40
N ALA A 546 -6.29 -51.04 14.30
CA ALA A 546 -6.82 -51.12 12.95
C ALA A 546 -5.94 -51.98 12.04
N ALA A 547 -6.55 -52.64 11.05
CA ALA A 547 -5.80 -53.34 10.00
C ALA A 547 -5.08 -52.32 9.12
N LYS A 548 -3.93 -52.70 8.54
CA LYS A 548 -3.29 -51.88 7.50
C LYS A 548 -4.27 -51.70 6.32
N GLY A 549 -4.36 -50.50 5.78
CA GLY A 549 -5.32 -50.10 4.75
C GLY A 549 -6.70 -49.68 5.26
N SER A 550 -6.96 -49.73 6.57
CA SER A 550 -8.25 -49.29 7.13
C SER A 550 -8.47 -47.80 6.94
N ARG A 551 -9.69 -47.40 6.56
CA ARG A 551 -10.06 -45.99 6.47
C ARG A 551 -10.23 -45.37 7.86
N VAL A 552 -9.79 -44.12 8.00
CA VAL A 552 -10.01 -43.31 9.20
C VAL A 552 -10.78 -42.06 8.81
N THR A 553 -11.96 -41.88 9.40
CA THR A 553 -12.78 -40.69 9.23
C THR A 553 -12.31 -39.60 10.19
N LEU A 554 -11.91 -38.45 9.65
CA LEU A 554 -11.53 -37.26 10.42
C LEU A 554 -12.56 -36.16 10.19
N ARG A 555 -13.30 -35.80 11.24
CA ARG A 555 -14.22 -34.65 11.22
C ARG A 555 -13.49 -33.40 11.64
N HIS A 556 -13.63 -32.30 10.90
CA HIS A 556 -12.94 -31.04 11.17
C HIS A 556 -13.87 -29.84 11.02
N TRP A 557 -13.56 -28.73 11.68
CA TRP A 557 -14.37 -27.51 11.54
C TRP A 557 -14.03 -26.78 10.25
N GLU A 558 -14.95 -26.83 9.29
CA GLU A 558 -14.78 -26.17 7.99
C GLU A 558 -15.07 -24.66 8.05
N PHE A 559 -15.88 -24.22 9.03
CA PHE A 559 -16.27 -22.83 9.18
C PHE A 559 -16.44 -22.42 10.65
N VAL A 560 -16.43 -21.12 10.87
CA VAL A 560 -16.71 -20.47 12.16
C VAL A 560 -17.65 -19.29 11.95
N LEU A 561 -18.31 -18.80 12.99
CA LEU A 561 -19.16 -17.62 12.87
C LEU A 561 -18.32 -16.33 12.98
N MET A 562 -18.59 -15.37 12.11
CA MET A 562 -17.96 -14.06 12.15
C MET A 562 -18.36 -13.33 13.44
N PRO A 563 -17.40 -12.90 14.29
CA PRO A 563 -17.73 -12.13 15.49
C PRO A 563 -18.28 -10.74 15.15
N ASP A 564 -19.04 -10.16 16.07
CA ASP A 564 -19.40 -8.74 15.99
C ASP A 564 -18.20 -7.88 16.42
N LEU A 565 -17.59 -7.21 15.44
CA LEU A 565 -16.48 -6.28 15.66
C LEU A 565 -16.93 -4.82 15.74
N VAL A 566 -18.20 -4.55 15.43
CA VAL A 566 -18.78 -3.21 15.54
C VAL A 566 -19.24 -2.96 16.98
N ASN A 567 -19.66 -4.02 17.68
CA ASN A 567 -20.10 -3.96 19.07
C ASN A 567 -19.27 -4.92 19.96
N PRO A 568 -18.52 -4.39 20.95
CA PRO A 568 -18.40 -2.99 21.34
C PRO A 568 -17.56 -2.16 20.35
N PRO A 569 -17.81 -0.83 20.27
CA PRO A 569 -17.04 0.05 19.39
C PRO A 569 -15.57 0.16 19.83
N GLY A 570 -14.70 0.55 18.89
CA GLY A 570 -13.28 0.80 19.17
C GLY A 570 -12.34 -0.38 18.89
N GLN A 571 -12.84 -1.48 18.32
CA GLN A 571 -12.03 -2.60 17.85
C GLN A 571 -11.09 -2.13 16.72
N VAL A 572 -9.81 -2.44 16.80
CA VAL A 572 -8.81 -2.07 15.77
C VAL A 572 -8.80 -3.13 14.67
N GLY A 573 -9.15 -2.74 13.43
CA GLY A 573 -9.31 -3.70 12.32
C GLY A 573 -8.04 -4.48 11.98
N THR A 574 -6.87 -3.83 12.00
CA THR A 574 -5.58 -4.49 11.75
C THR A 574 -5.25 -5.53 12.81
N GLY A 575 -5.55 -5.24 14.07
CA GLY A 575 -5.35 -6.19 15.18
C GLY A 575 -6.20 -7.45 14.99
N PHE A 576 -7.45 -7.29 14.55
CA PHE A 576 -8.32 -8.41 14.22
C PHE A 576 -7.79 -9.25 13.05
N CYS A 577 -7.42 -8.63 11.92
CA CYS A 577 -6.93 -9.39 10.76
C CYS A 577 -5.64 -10.15 11.08
N ASN A 578 -4.70 -9.55 11.80
CA ASN A 578 -3.47 -10.23 12.22
C ASN A 578 -3.77 -11.45 13.10
N ALA A 579 -4.74 -11.33 14.03
CA ALA A 579 -5.15 -12.43 14.88
C ALA A 579 -5.79 -13.58 14.08
N VAL A 580 -6.66 -13.28 13.11
CA VAL A 580 -7.28 -14.29 12.24
C VAL A 580 -6.23 -15.05 11.43
N ILE A 581 -5.32 -14.33 10.77
CA ILE A 581 -4.27 -14.96 9.95
C ILE A 581 -3.38 -15.86 10.82
N ALA A 582 -2.98 -15.38 12.00
CA ALA A 582 -2.14 -16.14 12.93
C ALA A 582 -2.86 -17.39 13.48
N GLN A 583 -4.12 -17.26 13.91
CA GLN A 583 -4.89 -18.36 14.50
C GLN A 583 -5.26 -19.44 13.48
N THR A 584 -5.53 -19.03 12.24
CA THR A 584 -5.91 -19.95 11.16
C THR A 584 -4.71 -20.57 10.46
N GLY A 585 -3.48 -20.06 10.71
CA GLY A 585 -2.29 -20.49 9.98
C GLY A 585 -2.34 -20.10 8.50
N GLY A 586 -3.04 -19.01 8.17
CA GLY A 586 -3.22 -18.54 6.79
C GLY A 586 -4.34 -19.22 5.99
N LEU A 587 -5.16 -20.07 6.61
CA LEU A 587 -6.32 -20.70 5.93
C LEU A 587 -7.44 -19.72 5.57
N ILE A 588 -7.48 -18.55 6.21
CA ILE A 588 -8.42 -17.47 5.92
C ILE A 588 -7.61 -16.20 5.65
N ALA A 589 -7.88 -15.57 4.51
CA ALA A 589 -7.34 -14.26 4.22
C ALA A 589 -8.13 -13.18 4.98
N CYS A 590 -7.43 -12.17 5.50
CA CYS A 590 -8.09 -11.01 6.10
C CYS A 590 -7.37 -9.74 5.67
N ARG A 591 -8.12 -8.77 5.17
CA ARG A 591 -7.58 -7.46 4.83
C ARG A 591 -8.38 -6.33 5.45
N VAL A 592 -7.69 -5.22 5.67
CA VAL A 592 -8.28 -3.97 6.12
C VAL A 592 -8.51 -3.07 4.91
N GLN A 593 -9.68 -2.44 4.84
CA GLN A 593 -10.03 -1.45 3.82
C GLN A 593 -10.42 -0.14 4.50
N GLN A 594 -9.98 0.99 3.93
CA GLN A 594 -10.41 2.31 4.40
C GLN A 594 -11.88 2.58 4.05
N GLY A 595 -12.64 2.99 5.06
CA GLY A 595 -14.03 3.38 4.97
C GLY A 595 -14.21 4.88 5.06
N SER A 596 -15.39 5.30 5.53
CA SER A 596 -15.69 6.72 5.72
C SER A 596 -14.88 7.29 6.89
N PRO A 597 -14.56 8.61 6.88
CA PRO A 597 -14.01 9.27 8.06
C PRO A 597 -14.87 9.03 9.29
N GLY A 598 -14.25 8.82 10.45
CA GLY A 598 -14.96 8.56 11.69
C GLY A 598 -14.27 9.13 12.93
N PRO A 599 -14.94 9.06 14.09
CA PRO A 599 -14.43 9.63 15.34
C PRO A 599 -13.17 8.90 15.87
N ALA A 600 -12.91 7.68 15.42
CA ALA A 600 -11.75 6.88 15.83
C ALA A 600 -11.14 6.17 14.60
N PRO A 601 -10.23 6.82 13.86
CA PRO A 601 -9.56 6.24 12.69
C PRO A 601 -8.90 4.90 13.01
N GLY A 602 -8.98 3.96 12.06
CA GLY A 602 -8.45 2.60 12.21
C GLY A 602 -9.33 1.63 13.02
N THR A 603 -10.44 2.11 13.59
CA THR A 603 -11.42 1.23 14.26
C THR A 603 -12.47 0.69 13.28
N VAL A 604 -13.02 -0.48 13.56
CA VAL A 604 -13.93 -1.19 12.65
C VAL A 604 -15.24 -0.40 12.45
N GLN A 605 -15.54 -0.09 11.19
CA GLN A 605 -16.80 0.48 10.73
C GLN A 605 -17.77 -0.63 10.32
N SER A 606 -17.29 -1.63 9.58
CA SER A 606 -18.08 -2.79 9.13
C SER A 606 -17.19 -3.96 8.74
N THR A 607 -17.79 -5.13 8.59
CA THR A 607 -17.10 -6.34 8.12
C THR A 607 -17.88 -7.01 7.00
N SER A 608 -17.14 -7.66 6.11
CA SER A 608 -17.67 -8.59 5.13
C SER A 608 -16.86 -9.90 5.23
N PRO A 609 -17.48 -11.03 5.63
CA PRO A 609 -18.90 -11.20 5.95
C PRO A 609 -19.38 -10.42 7.17
N ALA A 610 -20.70 -10.23 7.26
CA ALA A 610 -21.33 -9.60 8.42
C ALA A 610 -21.28 -10.52 9.65
N ALA A 611 -21.36 -9.92 10.85
CA ALA A 611 -21.40 -10.66 12.11
C ALA A 611 -22.48 -11.76 12.11
N GLY A 612 -22.15 -12.93 12.67
CA GLY A 612 -22.99 -14.12 12.68
C GLY A 612 -22.98 -14.95 11.39
N THR A 613 -22.35 -14.47 10.31
CA THR A 613 -22.21 -15.24 9.06
C THR A 613 -21.11 -16.29 9.19
N GLY A 614 -21.30 -17.47 8.59
CA GLY A 614 -20.26 -18.48 8.49
C GLY A 614 -19.07 -18.01 7.62
N VAL A 615 -17.86 -18.12 8.15
CA VAL A 615 -16.61 -17.88 7.44
C VAL A 615 -15.93 -19.23 7.20
N HIS A 616 -15.80 -19.59 5.92
CA HIS A 616 -15.25 -20.87 5.48
C HIS A 616 -13.75 -20.78 5.19
N ILE A 617 -13.06 -21.93 5.18
CA ILE A 617 -11.66 -22.02 4.72
C ILE A 617 -11.54 -21.47 3.29
N GLY A 618 -10.49 -20.68 3.03
CA GLY A 618 -10.25 -20.02 1.75
C GLY A 618 -11.07 -18.76 1.50
N GLN A 619 -12.03 -18.43 2.38
CA GLN A 619 -12.78 -17.19 2.28
C GLN A 619 -11.94 -15.99 2.73
N GLU A 620 -12.15 -14.84 2.08
CA GLU A 620 -11.55 -13.58 2.50
C GLU A 620 -12.49 -12.80 3.43
N ILE A 621 -11.95 -12.29 4.52
CA ILE A 621 -12.59 -11.30 5.38
C ILE A 621 -12.08 -9.92 4.99
N VAL A 622 -13.01 -9.00 4.73
CA VAL A 622 -12.72 -7.57 4.55
C VAL A 622 -13.23 -6.83 5.77
N VAL A 623 -12.33 -6.14 6.46
CA VAL A 623 -12.65 -5.27 7.59
C VAL A 623 -12.57 -3.83 7.11
N THR A 624 -13.71 -3.15 7.01
CA THR A 624 -13.75 -1.72 6.71
C THR A 624 -13.53 -0.95 7.99
N VAL A 625 -12.52 -0.09 8.03
CA VAL A 625 -12.20 0.76 9.20
C VAL A 625 -12.52 2.22 8.92
N PHE A 626 -12.78 3.00 9.97
CA PHE A 626 -12.92 4.44 9.82
C PHE A 626 -11.63 5.08 9.30
N GLY A 627 -11.76 5.92 8.28
CA GLY A 627 -10.67 6.73 7.76
C GLY A 627 -10.33 7.91 8.67
N GLU A 628 -9.21 8.56 8.40
CA GLU A 628 -8.85 9.80 9.09
C GLU A 628 -9.89 10.90 8.85
N PRO A 629 -10.14 11.78 9.84
CA PRO A 629 -10.96 12.96 9.61
C PRO A 629 -10.28 13.80 8.54
N ILE A 630 -11.06 14.26 7.55
CA ILE A 630 -10.53 15.18 6.55
C ILE A 630 -10.10 16.46 7.30
N PRO A 631 -8.83 16.88 7.23
CA PRO A 631 -8.38 18.06 7.94
C PRO A 631 -9.10 19.29 7.41
N LYS A 632 -9.63 20.10 8.33
CA LYS A 632 -10.21 21.40 7.99
C LYS A 632 -9.15 22.31 7.38
N LYS A 633 -9.57 23.12 6.42
CA LYS A 633 -8.71 24.10 5.75
C LYS A 633 -9.09 25.53 6.18
N PRO A 634 -8.13 26.45 6.31
CA PRO A 634 -8.42 27.85 6.57
C PRO A 634 -9.02 28.52 5.31
N VAL A 635 -10.06 29.32 5.49
CA VAL A 635 -10.63 30.16 4.42
C VAL A 635 -9.59 31.21 3.97
N PRO A 636 -9.26 31.31 2.67
CA PRO A 636 -8.30 32.29 2.20
C PRO A 636 -8.81 33.72 2.34
N ARG A 637 -7.89 34.68 2.53
CA ARG A 637 -8.21 36.11 2.45
C ARG A 637 -8.33 36.53 0.99
N VAL A 638 -9.51 36.98 0.59
CA VAL A 638 -9.83 37.43 -0.78
C VAL A 638 -10.39 38.85 -0.86
N VAL A 639 -10.57 39.54 0.27
CA VAL A 639 -10.91 40.97 0.31
C VAL A 639 -9.85 41.79 -0.44
N MET A 640 -10.28 42.79 -1.21
CA MET A 640 -9.48 43.60 -2.15
C MET A 640 -8.98 42.87 -3.42
N MET A 641 -9.36 41.61 -3.66
CA MET A 641 -9.12 40.94 -4.94
C MET A 641 -10.25 41.22 -5.94
N THR A 642 -9.97 41.08 -7.25
CA THR A 642 -11.04 41.03 -8.26
C THR A 642 -11.91 39.80 -8.04
N ARG A 643 -13.15 39.82 -8.54
CA ARG A 643 -14.09 38.69 -8.47
C ARG A 643 -13.46 37.39 -8.99
N GLU A 644 -12.79 37.47 -10.13
CA GLU A 644 -12.17 36.31 -10.79
C GLU A 644 -11.03 35.74 -9.94
N ASN A 645 -10.16 36.60 -9.43
CA ASN A 645 -9.04 36.18 -8.59
C ASN A 645 -9.51 35.63 -7.24
N ALA A 646 -10.54 36.24 -6.65
CA ALA A 646 -11.13 35.78 -5.40
C ALA A 646 -11.73 34.37 -5.55
N CYS A 647 -12.55 34.13 -6.58
CA CYS A 647 -13.12 32.80 -6.78
C CYS A 647 -12.06 31.76 -7.17
N ALA A 648 -11.04 32.13 -7.94
CA ALA A 648 -9.92 31.24 -8.23
C ALA A 648 -9.18 30.82 -6.94
N ALA A 649 -8.93 31.76 -6.02
CA ALA A 649 -8.30 31.47 -4.73
C ALA A 649 -9.19 30.61 -3.81
N VAL A 650 -10.49 30.90 -3.73
CA VAL A 650 -11.44 30.09 -2.94
C VAL A 650 -11.51 28.66 -3.46
N THR A 651 -11.62 28.48 -4.78
CA THR A 651 -11.70 27.16 -5.39
C THR A 651 -10.38 26.40 -5.32
N SER A 652 -9.22 27.06 -5.46
CA SER A 652 -7.91 26.39 -5.30
C SER A 652 -7.66 25.93 -3.86
N SER A 653 -8.26 26.58 -2.86
CA SER A 653 -8.26 26.13 -1.46
C SER A 653 -9.23 24.96 -1.19
N GLY A 654 -10.04 24.55 -2.17
CA GLY A 654 -10.98 23.42 -2.04
C GLY A 654 -12.36 23.81 -1.51
N PHE A 655 -12.76 25.08 -1.62
CA PHE A 655 -14.08 25.58 -1.25
C PHE A 655 -14.93 25.94 -2.48
N VAL A 656 -16.23 26.11 -2.27
CA VAL A 656 -17.17 26.60 -3.30
C VAL A 656 -17.25 28.12 -3.21
N CYS A 657 -17.03 28.84 -4.31
CA CYS A 657 -17.20 30.30 -4.36
C CYS A 657 -18.64 30.68 -4.70
N ASP A 658 -19.29 31.48 -3.83
CA ASP A 658 -20.57 32.16 -4.10
C ASP A 658 -20.32 33.67 -4.24
N ALA A 659 -20.15 34.15 -5.48
CA ALA A 659 -19.87 35.57 -5.74
C ALA A 659 -21.15 36.39 -5.90
N ARG A 660 -21.34 37.37 -5.01
CA ARG A 660 -22.50 38.26 -4.98
C ARG A 660 -22.12 39.69 -5.38
N PRO A 661 -22.80 40.29 -6.38
CA PRO A 661 -22.50 41.63 -6.88
C PRO A 661 -23.11 42.74 -5.99
N ASP A 662 -23.14 42.56 -4.68
CA ASP A 662 -23.80 43.46 -3.70
C ASP A 662 -22.79 44.18 -2.79
N GLY A 663 -21.48 44.00 -3.03
CA GLY A 663 -20.43 44.72 -2.31
C GLY A 663 -20.35 46.18 -2.75
N VAL A 664 -19.98 47.07 -1.83
CA VAL A 664 -19.76 48.50 -2.13
C VAL A 664 -18.31 48.88 -1.82
N HIS A 665 -17.56 49.21 -2.86
CA HIS A 665 -16.17 49.60 -2.76
C HIS A 665 -15.78 50.52 -3.93
N ARG A 666 -14.80 51.42 -3.73
CA ARG A 666 -14.33 52.36 -4.77
C ARG A 666 -13.92 51.60 -6.04
N ASP A 667 -13.13 50.55 -5.85
CA ASP A 667 -12.59 49.71 -6.90
C ASP A 667 -13.47 48.48 -7.13
N ALA A 668 -13.44 47.91 -8.33
CA ALA A 668 -14.19 46.71 -8.71
C ALA A 668 -13.58 45.42 -8.10
N VAL A 669 -13.62 45.33 -6.77
CA VAL A 669 -13.00 44.27 -5.96
C VAL A 669 -13.98 43.72 -4.91
N VAL A 670 -13.61 42.60 -4.29
CA VAL A 670 -14.30 42.02 -3.13
C VAL A 670 -14.22 42.99 -1.95
N ALA A 671 -15.38 43.46 -1.49
CA ALA A 671 -15.52 44.35 -0.35
C ALA A 671 -15.52 43.56 0.97
N THR A 672 -16.25 42.45 1.02
CA THR A 672 -16.34 41.56 2.18
C THR A 672 -16.45 40.10 1.76
N GLN A 673 -16.14 39.19 2.67
CA GLN A 673 -16.30 37.74 2.48
C GLN A 673 -16.88 37.10 3.74
N GLU A 674 -17.61 36.00 3.56
CA GLU A 674 -18.15 35.19 4.65
C GLU A 674 -17.96 33.69 4.35
N PRO A 675 -17.37 32.90 5.26
CA PRO A 675 -16.80 33.29 6.55
C PRO A 675 -15.55 34.18 6.44
N ALA A 676 -15.14 34.76 7.58
CA ALA A 676 -13.93 35.57 7.66
C ALA A 676 -12.67 34.73 7.32
N PRO A 677 -11.59 35.37 6.83
CA PRO A 677 -10.31 34.70 6.58
C PRO A 677 -9.82 33.91 7.79
N GLU A 678 -9.11 32.80 7.55
CA GLU A 678 -8.59 31.85 8.55
C GLU A 678 -9.65 31.03 9.29
N THR A 679 -10.94 31.18 8.97
CA THR A 679 -11.98 30.28 9.50
C THR A 679 -11.74 28.85 9.01
N MET A 680 -11.72 27.87 9.91
CA MET A 680 -11.48 26.47 9.57
C MET A 680 -12.78 25.80 9.08
N LEU A 681 -12.84 25.50 7.79
CA LEU A 681 -13.98 24.85 7.14
C LEU A 681 -13.62 23.46 6.63
N ASP A 682 -14.65 22.62 6.51
CA ASP A 682 -14.52 21.34 5.81
C ASP A 682 -14.41 21.61 4.28
N PRO A 683 -13.59 20.86 3.53
CA PRO A 683 -13.54 20.99 2.09
C PRO A 683 -14.92 20.87 1.43
N GLY A 684 -15.16 21.68 0.41
CA GLY A 684 -16.44 21.76 -0.30
C GLY A 684 -17.48 22.69 0.33
N GLN A 685 -17.24 23.25 1.52
CA GLN A 685 -18.11 24.30 2.07
C GLN A 685 -18.01 25.60 1.25
N THR A 686 -19.05 26.44 1.38
CA THR A 686 -19.21 27.66 0.58
C THR A 686 -18.57 28.88 1.27
N VAL A 687 -17.83 29.67 0.49
CA VAL A 687 -17.37 31.01 0.85
C VAL A 687 -18.11 32.02 -0.04
N ILE A 688 -18.86 32.91 0.58
CA ILE A 688 -19.59 33.99 -0.07
C ILE A 688 -18.64 35.18 -0.21
N VAL A 689 -18.52 35.74 -1.41
CA VAL A 689 -17.70 36.93 -1.69
C VAL A 689 -18.60 38.06 -2.21
N HIS A 690 -18.72 39.13 -1.43
CA HIS A 690 -19.48 40.31 -1.78
C HIS A 690 -18.56 41.30 -2.50
N TYR A 691 -18.73 41.46 -3.81
CA TYR A 691 -17.85 42.28 -4.63
C TYR A 691 -18.56 43.50 -5.20
N SER A 692 -17.83 44.59 -5.39
CA SER A 692 -18.31 45.76 -6.12
C SER A 692 -18.25 45.48 -7.61
N PRO A 693 -19.39 45.44 -8.33
CA PRO A 693 -19.38 45.28 -9.78
C PRO A 693 -19.04 46.60 -10.50
N TYR A 694 -18.83 47.70 -9.78
CA TYR A 694 -18.57 49.02 -10.35
C TYR A 694 -17.18 49.54 -9.97
N GLN A 695 -16.60 50.26 -10.93
CA GLN A 695 -15.42 51.08 -10.71
C GLN A 695 -15.86 52.54 -10.55
N ALA A 696 -15.57 53.14 -9.39
CA ALA A 696 -15.72 54.56 -9.20
C ALA A 696 -14.64 55.31 -9.99
N VAL A 697 -15.03 56.45 -10.56
CA VAL A 697 -14.15 57.34 -11.33
C VAL A 697 -14.05 58.69 -10.64
N LYS A 698 -12.98 59.45 -10.94
CA LYS A 698 -12.76 60.76 -10.32
C LYS A 698 -13.93 61.68 -10.63
N LEU A 699 -14.31 62.48 -9.65
CA LEU A 699 -15.30 63.53 -9.78
C LEU A 699 -14.58 64.87 -9.73
N TRP A 700 -14.66 65.62 -10.82
CA TRP A 700 -13.96 66.88 -11.01
C TRP A 700 -14.91 68.06 -10.90
N LEU A 701 -14.44 69.13 -10.24
CA LEU A 701 -15.03 70.46 -10.32
C LEU A 701 -14.34 71.22 -11.45
N TRP A 702 -15.10 71.90 -12.29
CA TRP A 702 -14.63 72.75 -13.37
C TRP A 702 -15.22 74.14 -13.19
N LYS A 703 -14.51 75.19 -13.62
CA LYS A 703 -14.95 76.57 -13.46
C LYS A 703 -14.78 77.42 -14.72
N LYS A 704 -15.71 78.34 -14.92
CA LYS A 704 -15.65 79.43 -15.91
C LYS A 704 -16.10 80.72 -15.24
N GLY A 705 -15.13 81.56 -14.86
CA GLY A 705 -15.42 82.67 -13.93
C GLY A 705 -15.93 82.10 -12.60
N ASP A 706 -17.08 82.58 -12.14
CA ASP A 706 -17.74 82.12 -10.90
C ASP A 706 -18.73 80.96 -11.12
N VAL A 707 -18.87 80.44 -12.35
CA VAL A 707 -19.77 79.32 -12.67
C VAL A 707 -19.02 78.01 -12.54
N HIS A 708 -19.53 77.08 -11.72
CA HIS A 708 -18.94 75.78 -11.51
C HIS A 708 -19.75 74.65 -12.15
N VAL A 709 -19.07 73.67 -12.75
CA VAL A 709 -19.69 72.42 -13.21
C VAL A 709 -18.96 71.19 -12.68
N VAL A 710 -19.71 70.14 -12.37
CA VAL A 710 -19.20 68.88 -11.85
C VAL A 710 -19.27 67.83 -12.94
N ARG A 711 -18.17 67.11 -13.16
CA ARG A 711 -18.06 66.08 -14.20
C ARG A 711 -17.31 64.87 -13.70
N LEU A 712 -17.67 63.69 -14.19
CA LEU A 712 -16.87 62.49 -13.96
C LEU A 712 -15.62 62.51 -14.88
N ASP A 713 -14.61 61.75 -14.49
CA ASP A 713 -13.39 61.59 -15.28
C ASP A 713 -13.72 61.12 -16.71
N GLY A 714 -13.14 61.79 -17.71
CA GLY A 714 -13.43 61.57 -19.14
C GLY A 714 -14.61 62.38 -19.70
N ASP A 715 -15.42 63.06 -18.87
CA ASP A 715 -16.53 63.92 -19.31
C ASP A 715 -16.12 65.40 -19.29
N VAL A 716 -15.58 65.90 -20.41
CA VAL A 716 -15.07 67.27 -20.50
C VAL A 716 -16.20 68.24 -20.86
N PRO A 717 -16.41 69.33 -20.08
CA PRO A 717 -17.37 70.38 -20.43
C PRO A 717 -16.92 71.18 -21.68
N ALA A 718 -17.75 72.11 -22.17
CA ALA A 718 -17.40 72.93 -23.34
C ALA A 718 -16.09 73.73 -23.15
N ASN A 719 -15.48 74.14 -24.28
CA ASN A 719 -14.06 74.57 -24.43
C ASN A 719 -13.60 75.83 -23.65
N ASP A 720 -14.37 76.33 -22.69
CA ASP A 720 -14.10 77.54 -21.90
C ASP A 720 -14.13 77.33 -20.38
N TYR A 721 -14.31 76.09 -19.92
CA TYR A 721 -14.17 75.71 -18.52
C TYR A 721 -12.75 75.22 -18.23
N VAL A 722 -12.19 75.66 -17.10
CA VAL A 722 -10.90 75.21 -16.57
C VAL A 722 -11.14 74.23 -15.44
N MET A 723 -10.51 73.06 -15.48
CA MET A 723 -10.60 72.05 -14.43
C MET A 723 -9.95 72.57 -13.14
N ASP A 724 -10.58 72.35 -11.99
CA ASP A 724 -9.93 72.54 -10.70
C ASP A 724 -8.84 71.47 -10.51
N SER A 725 -7.74 71.82 -9.85
CA SER A 725 -6.59 70.94 -9.72
C SER A 725 -6.83 69.77 -8.76
N THR A 726 -7.83 69.87 -7.88
CA THR A 726 -8.15 68.85 -6.87
C THR A 726 -9.52 68.22 -7.18
N PRO A 727 -9.60 66.88 -7.33
CA PRO A 727 -10.89 66.22 -7.52
C PRO A 727 -11.71 66.29 -6.24
N LEU A 728 -13.04 66.32 -6.39
CA LEU A 728 -14.00 66.25 -5.29
C LEU A 728 -13.99 64.88 -4.62
N GLY A 729 -13.52 63.83 -5.30
CA GLY A 729 -13.46 62.45 -4.80
C GLY A 729 -13.69 61.45 -5.93
N TYR A 730 -14.11 60.22 -5.60
CA TYR A 730 -14.58 59.25 -6.59
C TYR A 730 -16.07 58.96 -6.44
N ALA A 731 -16.77 58.93 -7.57
CA ALA A 731 -18.19 58.63 -7.68
C ALA A 731 -18.43 57.57 -8.76
N TYR A 732 -19.58 56.89 -8.72
CA TYR A 732 -19.86 55.85 -9.70
C TYR A 732 -20.46 56.46 -10.98
N PRO A 733 -19.98 56.05 -12.17
CA PRO A 733 -20.61 56.42 -13.42
C PRO A 733 -21.98 55.77 -13.53
N LEU A 734 -22.81 56.32 -14.41
CA LEU A 734 -24.08 55.70 -14.79
C LEU A 734 -23.78 54.53 -15.74
N GLY A 735 -23.64 53.32 -15.18
CA GLY A 735 -23.54 52.07 -15.95
C GLY A 735 -24.90 51.62 -16.48
N GLY A 736 -24.94 51.09 -17.71
CA GLY A 736 -26.18 50.74 -18.43
C GLY A 736 -27.12 49.77 -17.71
N ASP A 737 -28.43 49.95 -17.93
CA ASP A 737 -29.64 49.18 -17.51
C ASP A 737 -29.73 48.61 -16.08
N THR A 738 -28.70 48.75 -15.27
CA THR A 738 -28.62 48.19 -13.92
C THR A 738 -28.43 49.35 -12.96
N SER A 739 -29.51 49.70 -12.26
CA SER A 739 -29.38 50.50 -11.03
C SER A 739 -28.36 49.83 -10.12
N PRO A 740 -27.55 50.58 -9.36
CA PRO A 740 -26.64 49.98 -8.38
C PRO A 740 -27.44 48.98 -7.52
N PRO A 741 -26.95 47.74 -7.35
CA PRO A 741 -27.63 46.61 -6.70
C PRO A 741 -27.68 46.78 -5.17
N ASP A 742 -27.39 47.98 -4.69
CA ASP A 742 -27.08 48.29 -3.31
C ASP A 742 -28.32 48.52 -2.44
N GLY A 743 -29.48 47.94 -2.78
CA GLY A 743 -30.70 48.14 -1.98
C GLY A 743 -31.12 49.61 -1.82
N GLY A 744 -30.63 50.53 -2.66
CA GLY A 744 -30.94 51.97 -2.61
C GLY A 744 -29.94 52.82 -1.83
N TYR A 745 -28.73 52.31 -1.54
CA TYR A 745 -27.67 53.07 -0.88
C TYR A 745 -26.95 54.08 -1.78
N ALA A 746 -27.19 54.14 -3.08
CA ALA A 746 -26.67 55.19 -3.94
C ALA A 746 -27.81 56.03 -4.55
N GLY A 747 -27.58 57.33 -4.68
CA GLY A 747 -28.50 58.29 -5.25
C GLY A 747 -27.91 58.98 -6.47
N SER A 748 -28.73 59.13 -7.53
CA SER A 748 -28.38 59.99 -8.65
C SER A 748 -28.37 61.46 -8.22
N PHE A 749 -27.39 62.22 -8.70
CA PHE A 749 -27.42 63.68 -8.62
C PHE A 749 -27.33 64.27 -10.03
N ARG A 750 -27.97 65.43 -10.21
CA ARG A 750 -28.27 66.02 -11.51
C ARG A 750 -27.66 67.40 -11.63
N ASP A 751 -27.19 67.72 -12.84
CA ASP A 751 -26.81 69.04 -13.29
C ASP A 751 -28.07 69.77 -13.78
N PHE A 752 -28.36 70.92 -13.18
CA PHE A 752 -29.42 71.81 -13.59
C PHE A 752 -28.80 73.06 -14.21
N MET A 753 -29.21 73.38 -15.43
CA MET A 753 -28.70 74.52 -16.19
C MET A 753 -29.79 75.57 -16.40
N CYS A 754 -29.42 76.84 -16.27
CA CYS A 754 -30.24 77.97 -16.70
C CYS A 754 -29.57 78.68 -17.88
N ASP A 755 -30.34 78.86 -18.95
CA ASP A 755 -29.94 79.58 -20.16
C ASP A 755 -30.96 80.66 -20.60
N SER A 756 -31.92 81.01 -19.73
CA SER A 756 -33.03 81.93 -20.01
C SER A 756 -32.70 83.43 -19.88
N GLY A 757 -31.41 83.77 -19.77
CA GLY A 757 -30.88 85.14 -19.69
C GLY A 757 -30.22 85.48 -18.35
N VAL A 758 -29.24 86.38 -18.36
CA VAL A 758 -28.37 86.72 -17.21
C VAL A 758 -29.16 87.02 -15.93
N ARG A 759 -30.23 87.82 -16.03
CA ARG A 759 -31.07 88.18 -14.87
C ARG A 759 -31.82 86.97 -14.29
N ASN A 760 -32.32 86.08 -15.14
CA ASN A 760 -33.10 84.90 -14.73
C ASN A 760 -32.21 83.78 -14.20
N CYS A 761 -30.96 83.74 -14.66
CA CYS A 761 -29.96 82.76 -14.26
C CYS A 761 -29.06 83.24 -13.12
N GLY A 762 -29.51 84.24 -12.35
CA GLY A 762 -28.80 84.71 -11.16
C GLY A 762 -27.45 85.35 -11.46
N GLY A 763 -27.35 86.16 -12.52
CA GLY A 763 -26.16 86.93 -12.85
C GLY A 763 -25.15 86.25 -13.78
N PHE A 764 -25.33 84.97 -14.12
CA PHE A 764 -24.44 84.24 -15.03
C PHE A 764 -25.21 83.56 -16.18
N LEU A 765 -24.59 83.41 -17.35
CA LEU A 765 -25.20 82.76 -18.51
C LEU A 765 -24.17 81.88 -19.27
N PRO A 766 -24.34 80.55 -19.33
CA PRO A 766 -25.26 79.76 -18.50
C PRO A 766 -24.86 79.78 -17.01
N ASN A 767 -25.78 79.41 -16.14
CA ASN A 767 -25.49 79.10 -14.73
C ASN A 767 -25.88 77.66 -14.41
N HIS A 768 -25.21 77.03 -13.44
CA HIS A 768 -25.36 75.62 -13.10
C HIS A 768 -25.57 75.41 -11.60
N TYR A 769 -26.41 74.45 -11.22
CA TYR A 769 -26.47 73.94 -9.85
C TYR A 769 -26.66 72.41 -9.83
N TYR A 770 -26.26 71.77 -8.72
CA TYR A 770 -26.35 70.32 -8.56
C TYR A 770 -27.32 69.95 -7.47
N SER A 771 -28.23 69.02 -7.72
CA SER A 771 -29.22 68.59 -6.74
C SER A 771 -29.51 67.11 -6.85
N ARG A 772 -29.99 66.52 -5.76
CA ARG A 772 -30.65 65.22 -5.76
C ARG A 772 -32.10 65.28 -6.21
N ASP A 773 -32.70 66.47 -6.18
CA ASP A 773 -34.09 66.67 -6.59
C ASP A 773 -34.27 66.27 -8.06
N GLN A 774 -35.45 65.73 -8.37
CA GLN A 774 -35.81 65.39 -9.75
C GLN A 774 -36.41 66.60 -10.49
N ASN A 775 -36.93 67.57 -9.75
CA ASN A 775 -37.67 68.70 -10.30
C ASN A 775 -36.77 69.94 -10.36
N PRO A 776 -36.61 70.56 -11.54
CA PRO A 776 -35.86 71.80 -11.67
C PRO A 776 -36.61 72.96 -10.99
N LYS A 777 -35.85 73.94 -10.50
CA LYS A 777 -36.41 75.25 -10.12
C LYS A 777 -37.01 75.93 -11.35
N THR A 778 -38.02 76.79 -11.16
CA THR A 778 -38.62 77.57 -12.26
C THR A 778 -37.55 78.32 -13.06
N GLY A 779 -37.53 78.14 -14.38
CA GLY A 779 -36.53 78.75 -15.27
C GLY A 779 -35.23 77.96 -15.44
N TRP A 780 -35.09 76.81 -14.76
CA TRP A 780 -33.98 75.87 -14.89
C TRP A 780 -34.46 74.58 -15.56
N LYS A 781 -33.54 73.85 -16.19
CA LYS A 781 -33.81 72.53 -16.76
C LYS A 781 -32.77 71.52 -16.30
N VAL A 782 -33.18 70.27 -16.14
CA VAL A 782 -32.24 69.15 -15.95
C VAL A 782 -31.41 69.05 -17.23
N GLN A 783 -30.10 69.30 -17.12
CA GLN A 783 -29.19 69.15 -18.23
C GLN A 783 -28.79 67.68 -18.38
N ARG A 784 -28.40 67.04 -17.27
CA ARG A 784 -28.01 65.62 -17.22
C ARG A 784 -28.02 65.06 -15.81
N THR A 785 -28.04 63.75 -15.71
CA THR A 785 -27.58 63.05 -14.50
C THR A 785 -26.06 62.93 -14.57
N VAL A 786 -25.36 63.34 -13.51
CA VAL A 786 -23.89 63.39 -13.50
C VAL A 786 -23.32 62.01 -13.16
N GLY A 787 -23.83 61.40 -12.10
CA GLY A 787 -23.37 60.11 -11.60
C GLY A 787 -24.18 59.66 -10.40
N LEU A 788 -23.68 58.64 -9.71
CA LEU A 788 -24.25 58.10 -8.48
C LEU A 788 -23.31 58.41 -7.31
N LEU A 789 -23.88 58.92 -6.23
CA LEU A 789 -23.19 59.16 -4.97
C LEU A 789 -23.76 58.24 -3.90
N ILE A 790 -22.91 57.78 -2.99
CA ILE A 790 -23.38 56.96 -1.87
C ILE A 790 -24.21 57.81 -0.91
N ASN A 791 -25.34 57.29 -0.48
CA ASN A 791 -26.23 57.89 0.51
C ASN A 791 -25.58 57.76 1.90
N ARG A 792 -25.63 58.83 2.68
CA ARG A 792 -25.29 58.75 4.10
C ARG A 792 -26.23 57.80 4.84
N VAL A 793 -25.70 57.12 5.83
CA VAL A 793 -26.49 56.42 6.86
C VAL A 793 -26.46 57.31 8.10
N GLY A 794 -27.61 57.89 8.43
CA GLY A 794 -27.68 58.96 9.45
C GLY A 794 -26.97 60.24 8.97
N SER A 795 -25.97 60.71 9.72
CA SER A 795 -25.19 61.91 9.42
C SER A 795 -23.79 61.62 8.86
N GLN A 796 -23.44 60.36 8.59
CA GLN A 796 -22.09 59.95 8.20
C GLN A 796 -22.08 59.14 6.90
N CYS A 797 -20.94 59.14 6.20
CA CYS A 797 -20.73 58.25 5.07
C CYS A 797 -20.54 56.81 5.58
N PRO A 798 -21.22 55.82 4.98
CA PRO A 798 -21.29 54.48 5.54
C PRO A 798 -20.01 53.65 5.37
N TYR A 799 -19.10 54.02 4.46
CA TYR A 799 -17.89 53.24 4.18
C TYR A 799 -16.60 54.01 4.51
N PRO A 800 -15.53 53.31 4.93
CA PRO A 800 -14.23 53.91 5.24
C PRO A 800 -13.63 54.65 4.04
N GLY A 801 -12.93 55.77 4.27
CA GLY A 801 -12.32 56.55 3.18
C GLY A 801 -13.36 57.24 2.28
N GLN A 802 -14.51 57.60 2.85
CA GLN A 802 -15.51 58.45 2.21
C GLN A 802 -15.69 59.77 2.96
N HIS A 803 -16.05 60.81 2.23
CA HIS A 803 -16.49 62.08 2.79
C HIS A 803 -17.73 62.62 2.08
N GLN A 804 -18.41 63.55 2.74
CA GLN A 804 -19.64 64.16 2.23
C GLN A 804 -19.33 65.31 1.29
N ILE A 805 -20.08 65.41 0.20
CA ILE A 805 -20.12 66.59 -0.66
C ILE A 805 -21.51 67.23 -0.62
N SER A 806 -21.52 68.56 -0.67
CA SER A 806 -22.75 69.37 -0.64
C SER A 806 -22.70 70.44 -1.73
N ARG A 807 -23.86 70.83 -2.25
CA ARG A 807 -24.02 72.06 -3.01
C ARG A 807 -24.12 73.22 -2.02
N TYR A 808 -23.39 74.29 -2.29
CA TYR A 808 -23.54 75.57 -1.60
C TYR A 808 -24.07 76.64 -2.55
N MET A 809 -24.80 77.61 -2.01
CA MET A 809 -25.31 78.77 -2.75
C MET A 809 -25.11 80.05 -1.95
N SER A 810 -24.57 81.08 -2.60
CA SER A 810 -24.51 82.46 -2.08
C SER A 810 -25.37 83.38 -2.95
N ASN A 811 -25.79 84.52 -2.39
CA ASN A 811 -26.57 85.53 -3.10
C ASN A 811 -26.01 86.92 -2.83
N ASP A 812 -25.20 87.42 -3.77
CA ASP A 812 -24.54 88.72 -3.68
C ASP A 812 -25.17 89.69 -4.68
N ASN A 813 -25.96 90.67 -4.22
CA ASN A 813 -26.60 91.68 -5.08
C ASN A 813 -27.39 91.07 -6.27
N ASN A 814 -28.25 90.08 -6.02
CA ASN A 814 -29.00 89.28 -7.02
C ASN A 814 -28.13 88.38 -7.93
N THR A 815 -26.86 88.19 -7.59
CA THR A 815 -25.98 87.22 -8.25
C THR A 815 -25.97 85.94 -7.43
N LEU A 816 -26.49 84.85 -8.01
CA LEU A 816 -26.54 83.52 -7.40
C LEU A 816 -25.30 82.73 -7.84
N ARG A 817 -24.42 82.46 -6.90
CA ARG A 817 -23.23 81.61 -7.11
C ARG A 817 -23.50 80.24 -6.55
N TYR A 818 -23.09 79.21 -7.29
CA TYR A 818 -23.18 77.82 -6.88
C TYR A 818 -21.79 77.18 -6.93
N THR A 819 -21.52 76.33 -5.94
CA THR A 819 -20.33 75.46 -5.94
C THR A 819 -20.65 74.12 -5.29
N VAL A 820 -19.76 73.15 -5.50
CA VAL A 820 -19.75 71.84 -4.85
C VAL A 820 -18.33 71.63 -4.35
N ASP A 821 -18.08 71.80 -3.05
CA ASP A 821 -16.74 71.59 -2.48
C ASP A 821 -16.77 71.44 -0.95
N ARG A 822 -15.60 71.15 -0.37
CA ARG A 822 -15.27 71.00 1.05
C ARG A 822 -14.85 72.31 1.74
N SER A 823 -14.70 73.44 1.04
CA SER A 823 -14.01 74.61 1.60
C SER A 823 -14.90 75.79 2.07
N ASP A 824 -14.47 76.34 3.21
CA ASP A 824 -14.92 77.50 4.00
C ASP A 824 -16.39 77.95 3.89
N THR A 825 -17.19 77.59 4.90
CA THR A 825 -18.63 77.86 5.00
C THR A 825 -18.98 79.31 5.33
N ARG A 826 -18.02 80.25 5.32
CA ARG A 826 -18.19 81.54 5.99
C ARG A 826 -19.16 82.52 5.31
N ASP A 827 -19.49 82.34 4.01
CA ASP A 827 -20.37 83.25 3.27
C ASP A 827 -21.50 82.56 2.45
N TRP A 828 -21.76 81.27 2.68
CA TRP A 828 -22.80 80.52 1.94
C TRP A 828 -24.14 80.53 2.68
N VAL A 829 -25.22 80.98 2.01
CA VAL A 829 -26.55 81.13 2.64
C VAL A 829 -27.42 79.89 2.58
N TYR A 830 -27.00 78.87 1.82
CA TYR A 830 -27.74 77.63 1.64
C TYR A 830 -26.81 76.45 1.37
N GLN A 831 -27.15 75.29 1.93
CA GLN A 831 -26.44 74.02 1.75
C GLN A 831 -27.43 72.89 1.43
N GLU A 832 -27.14 72.09 0.41
CA GLU A 832 -27.82 70.82 0.13
C GLU A 832 -26.81 69.68 0.11
N TYR A 833 -27.05 68.64 0.90
CA TYR A 833 -26.25 67.43 0.85
C TYR A 833 -26.50 66.65 -0.44
N LEU A 834 -25.43 66.36 -1.19
CA LEU A 834 -25.53 65.63 -2.45
C LEU A 834 -25.26 64.14 -2.28
N GLY A 835 -24.27 63.76 -1.46
CA GLY A 835 -23.89 62.36 -1.29
C GLY A 835 -22.50 62.20 -0.69
N CYS A 836 -22.05 60.95 -0.65
CA CYS A 836 -20.71 60.54 -0.24
C CYS A 836 -19.89 60.12 -1.47
N VAL A 837 -18.65 60.58 -1.49
CA VAL A 837 -17.63 60.22 -2.47
C VAL A 837 -16.46 59.58 -1.74
N TRP A 838 -15.71 58.71 -2.42
CA TRP A 838 -14.48 58.17 -1.86
C TRP A 838 -13.36 59.22 -1.90
N ASP A 839 -12.52 59.23 -0.89
CA ASP A 839 -11.37 60.11 -0.78
C ASP A 839 -10.39 59.90 -1.93
N TYR A 840 -9.79 61.01 -2.36
CA TYR A 840 -8.63 60.98 -3.22
C TYR A 840 -7.39 60.69 -2.35
N PRO A 841 -6.66 59.60 -2.60
CA PRO A 841 -5.50 59.21 -1.79
C PRO A 841 -4.38 60.24 -1.82
#